data_AF-A0A1Q3HP76-F1
#
_entry.id   AF-A0A1Q3HP76-F1
#
_cell.length_a   1.000
_cell.length_b   1.000
_cell.length_c   1.000
_cell.angle_alpha   90.00
_cell.angle_beta   90.00
_cell.angle_gamma   90.00
#
_symmetry.space_group_name_H-M   'P 1'
#
loop_
_entity.id
_entity.type
_entity.pdbx_description
1 polymer ?
#
loop_
_entity_poly.entity_id
_entity_poly.type
_entity_poly.pdbx_seq_one_letter_code
_entity_poly.pdbx_strand_id
1 'polypeptide(L)'
;MGSGIRQGVLLALSVLWVAACGGEPPPEAESASPAPVAPTAVSTRPQGVGSTNKVLILASTVTSGINSVEAVAARSLGYTVEVASNASWAAKSSADFAGYRAIILGDATCSSSLSLITAAENNRRTWGPVVDGNVLIMGTDPVFHGKDQVTRNAVRFATAQEGKTGAYINLSCYYHTSASGTPVPVLEPFGAFTVTGVGCYDDAHIVATHDALSGLTDSMLSNWVCSVHEAFDNYPAANFTPLVIARDPVYGERLPGSKDFADGSRGVPYILARGAVPVRCGDGVLQYPEECDTGDSNGVPGTACSSVCRLHWCGDGTVDPGEQCDTGAANGTGSCSASCRSVVVSRAPVAKCKDLTLTADSTSCSATGSIDDGSYDPDGDLVGCTQSPSVFGQGETTTTLHCRDVTGLESTCTAKVTVVDVTAPSIVCPGNVLAECVDGGAEVDPGVASGADTCGLVTHSSSPGAGRFPVGSTTVTHTVADAYSNTAACTSRVTVADTQAPEVAVVGYDSMTVECGKPYFDPGAAAFDGCYGDLSHTVTVSGSVNIRVAGTYTLTYTVKDAAGNVGTATRTVRVVPGASGTCEDRHGGWILTGSMALPRMLHTATLLDDGRVLVAGGFNTTSELYDPVTKTWSATGNTLGAHRGHTATKLPDGRVLIAGGGVCPITSTTAELYVPALGKWRPAGALNTQRYHHTAVLLPNGKVLVAGGRAGEFGSDTLASAELYDPATNTWSYTGSLNTARAYHTMTLLPDGKVLVTGGSDASDGFITSAELYDPATGMWTTVASMGTGRASHTATLLPNGKVLVAGGSGIDVALSASAELYDPATNTWAATGSMLSPRRFHTANLLPDGRVLVAGGYHQLTGIQTASDLYDPATGKWTKTAAMNVDRYKHTATLLNNGTVLAVGGVSNHDQASAEYYDLDEL
;
A
#
# COMPACT_ATOMS: atom_id res chain seq x y z
N MET A 1 7.32 -55.88 -16.58
CA MET A 1 8.56 -55.58 -17.33
C MET A 1 8.15 -55.12 -18.73
N GLY A 2 8.60 -54.00 -19.28
CA GLY A 2 9.50 -52.97 -18.76
C GLY A 2 9.71 -51.85 -19.80
N SER A 3 10.38 -50.77 -19.39
CA SER A 3 10.80 -49.61 -20.21
C SER A 3 11.28 -49.95 -21.64
N GLY A 4 11.08 -49.12 -22.67
CA GLY A 4 10.40 -47.82 -22.71
C GLY A 4 11.01 -46.89 -23.78
N ILE A 5 10.17 -46.30 -24.65
CA ILE A 5 10.58 -45.32 -25.67
C ILE A 5 9.52 -44.22 -25.75
N ARG A 6 9.65 -43.16 -24.93
CA ARG A 6 8.89 -41.88 -25.04
C ARG A 6 9.43 -40.79 -24.10
N GLN A 7 10.68 -40.37 -24.32
CA GLN A 7 11.16 -39.04 -23.94
C GLN A 7 11.72 -38.39 -25.21
N GLY A 8 11.40 -37.11 -25.48
CA GLY A 8 11.89 -36.44 -26.69
C GLY A 8 11.05 -35.28 -27.25
N VAL A 9 9.82 -35.04 -26.79
CA VAL A 9 9.03 -33.84 -27.14
C VAL A 9 8.20 -33.37 -25.93
N LEU A 10 8.84 -32.68 -24.97
CA LEU A 10 8.14 -32.03 -23.85
C LEU A 10 8.93 -30.91 -23.13
N LEU A 11 10.10 -30.49 -23.64
CA LEU A 11 10.83 -29.30 -23.17
C LEU A 11 10.73 -28.20 -24.23
N ALA A 12 9.67 -27.40 -24.18
CA ALA A 12 9.48 -26.20 -25.01
C ALA A 12 8.42 -25.22 -24.45
N LEU A 13 7.40 -25.69 -23.73
CA LEU A 13 6.30 -24.84 -23.24
C LEU A 13 6.41 -24.42 -21.75
N SER A 14 7.34 -24.98 -20.98
CA SER A 14 7.41 -24.80 -19.53
C SER A 14 8.15 -23.53 -19.06
N VAL A 15 8.68 -22.70 -19.97
CA VAL A 15 9.51 -21.52 -19.65
C VAL A 15 8.75 -20.19 -19.81
N LEU A 16 7.42 -20.25 -19.94
CA LEU A 16 6.54 -19.05 -19.97
C LEU A 16 5.44 -19.05 -18.88
N TRP A 17 5.55 -19.93 -17.88
CA TRP A 17 4.45 -20.25 -16.95
C TRP A 17 4.72 -19.95 -15.46
N VAL A 18 5.81 -19.23 -15.15
CA VAL A 18 6.17 -18.85 -13.76
C VAL A 18 6.11 -17.31 -13.53
N ALA A 19 6.10 -16.51 -14.61
CA ALA A 19 6.14 -15.04 -14.53
C ALA A 19 4.78 -14.35 -14.33
N ALA A 20 3.68 -15.10 -14.18
CA ALA A 20 2.31 -14.56 -14.13
C ALA A 20 1.64 -14.68 -12.74
N CYS A 21 2.26 -15.38 -11.78
CA CYS A 21 1.66 -15.73 -10.49
C CYS A 21 2.68 -15.53 -9.36
N GLY A 22 2.79 -14.30 -8.85
CA GLY A 22 3.62 -14.01 -7.67
C GLY A 22 3.01 -14.56 -6.38
N GLY A 23 3.86 -15.08 -5.48
CA GLY A 23 3.44 -15.54 -4.15
C GLY A 23 4.60 -16.18 -3.37
N GLU A 24 4.68 -15.86 -2.08
CA GLU A 24 5.68 -16.35 -1.12
C GLU A 24 5.05 -17.29 -0.07
N PRO A 25 5.85 -18.11 0.66
CA PRO A 25 5.35 -19.10 1.63
C PRO A 25 5.03 -18.53 3.04
N PRO A 26 4.24 -19.25 3.87
CA PRO A 26 3.72 -18.75 5.16
C PRO A 26 4.59 -19.07 6.41
N PRO A 27 4.38 -18.38 7.55
CA PRO A 27 5.15 -18.52 8.81
C PRO A 27 4.54 -19.51 9.86
N GLU A 28 5.22 -19.68 11.01
CA GLU A 28 4.88 -20.60 12.13
C GLU A 28 4.85 -19.86 13.52
N ALA A 29 4.70 -20.55 14.67
CA ALA A 29 3.99 -20.03 15.88
C ALA A 29 4.78 -19.67 17.18
N GLU A 30 4.08 -19.03 18.15
CA GLU A 30 4.54 -18.34 19.38
C GLU A 30 4.93 -19.20 20.63
N SER A 31 5.57 -18.60 21.67
CA SER A 31 5.20 -18.82 23.12
C SER A 31 5.94 -17.98 24.23
N ALA A 32 5.27 -16.92 24.71
CA ALA A 32 5.05 -16.46 26.12
C ALA A 32 6.14 -16.32 27.26
N SER A 33 6.33 -15.04 27.71
CA SER A 33 6.27 -14.53 29.14
C SER A 33 7.42 -14.81 30.16
N PRO A 34 7.64 -14.00 31.25
CA PRO A 34 7.01 -12.73 31.68
C PRO A 34 8.00 -11.52 31.84
N ALA A 35 7.47 -10.30 32.04
CA ALA A 35 8.24 -9.04 32.05
C ALA A 35 8.72 -8.53 33.44
N PRO A 36 9.87 -7.80 33.53
CA PRO A 36 10.38 -7.14 34.73
C PRO A 36 9.87 -5.68 34.90
N VAL A 37 10.13 -5.08 36.07
CA VAL A 37 9.57 -3.78 36.53
C VAL A 37 10.18 -2.57 35.83
N ALA A 38 9.33 -1.62 35.39
CA ALA A 38 9.71 -0.38 34.73
C ALA A 38 10.36 0.68 35.67
N PRO A 39 11.31 1.51 35.18
CA PRO A 39 12.04 2.50 35.99
C PRO A 39 11.25 3.81 36.20
N THR A 40 11.41 4.42 37.38
CA THR A 40 10.68 5.63 37.83
C THR A 40 11.42 6.96 37.57
N ALA A 41 11.97 7.15 36.36
CA ALA A 41 12.75 8.34 35.99
C ALA A 41 12.05 9.21 34.91
N VAL A 42 11.97 10.52 35.17
CA VAL A 42 11.14 11.53 34.46
C VAL A 42 12.01 12.40 33.53
N SER A 43 11.72 12.43 32.23
CA SER A 43 12.39 13.30 31.23
C SER A 43 11.87 14.75 31.24
N THR A 44 12.36 15.62 32.13
CA THR A 44 11.92 17.03 32.25
C THR A 44 12.43 17.96 31.12
N ARG A 45 12.44 17.53 29.86
CA ARG A 45 12.86 18.34 28.70
C ARG A 45 11.73 19.24 28.19
N PRO A 46 11.91 20.57 28.06
CA PRO A 46 10.89 21.43 27.46
C PRO A 46 10.70 21.17 25.96
N GLN A 47 9.44 21.08 25.53
CA GLN A 47 9.02 20.98 24.12
C GLN A 47 9.44 22.22 23.33
N GLY A 48 9.66 22.05 22.02
CA GLY A 48 10.04 23.14 21.12
C GLY A 48 11.47 23.66 21.26
N VAL A 49 12.24 23.23 22.27
CA VAL A 49 13.68 23.54 22.34
C VAL A 49 14.42 22.69 21.30
N GLY A 50 14.69 23.29 20.12
CA GLY A 50 15.61 22.72 19.14
C GLY A 50 17.03 22.67 19.71
N SER A 51 17.74 21.56 19.49
CA SER A 51 19.16 21.48 19.88
C SER A 51 20.00 22.37 18.96
N THR A 52 20.80 23.26 19.56
CA THR A 52 21.65 24.19 18.79
C THR A 52 22.79 23.44 18.10
N ASN A 53 23.46 24.09 17.13
CA ASN A 53 24.62 23.54 16.43
C ASN A 53 25.90 23.48 17.31
N LYS A 54 25.78 22.97 18.55
CA LYS A 54 26.82 22.90 19.58
C LYS A 54 26.92 21.51 20.20
N VAL A 55 28.14 21.01 20.42
CA VAL A 55 28.42 19.78 21.16
C VAL A 55 29.14 20.13 22.47
N LEU A 56 28.76 19.47 23.57
CA LEU A 56 29.36 19.66 24.89
C LEU A 56 30.24 18.46 25.27
N ILE A 57 31.47 18.73 25.73
CA ILE A 57 32.44 17.70 26.14
C ILE A 57 32.93 18.00 27.55
N LEU A 58 32.97 17.00 28.44
CA LEU A 58 33.53 17.17 29.79
C LEU A 58 35.06 17.16 29.73
N ALA A 59 35.69 18.27 30.09
CA ALA A 59 37.14 18.48 29.93
C ALA A 59 38.03 17.46 30.67
N SER A 60 37.55 16.86 31.77
CA SER A 60 38.29 15.83 32.51
C SER A 60 38.29 14.44 31.85
N THR A 61 37.51 14.24 30.77
CA THR A 61 37.36 12.94 30.09
C THR A 61 38.13 12.83 28.77
N VAL A 62 38.69 13.94 28.29
CA VAL A 62 39.39 14.02 26.99
C VAL A 62 40.77 14.67 27.14
N THR A 63 41.75 14.20 26.36
CA THR A 63 43.09 14.83 26.28
C THR A 63 43.11 15.92 25.21
N SER A 64 44.01 16.90 25.33
CA SER A 64 44.17 18.02 24.37
C SER A 64 42.95 18.96 24.19
N GLY A 65 41.88 18.80 24.99
CA GLY A 65 40.75 19.72 25.07
C GLY A 65 40.03 19.89 23.72
N ILE A 66 39.99 21.11 23.17
CA ILE A 66 39.34 21.39 21.88
C ILE A 66 39.97 20.62 20.71
N ASN A 67 41.20 20.10 20.87
CA ASN A 67 41.90 19.28 19.88
C ASN A 67 41.89 17.78 20.22
N SER A 68 40.98 17.33 21.08
CA SER A 68 40.70 15.90 21.26
C SER A 68 40.08 15.28 20.00
N VAL A 69 40.10 13.95 19.90
CA VAL A 69 39.52 13.20 18.77
C VAL A 69 38.04 13.54 18.58
N GLU A 70 37.29 13.58 19.68
CA GLU A 70 35.86 13.90 19.75
C GLU A 70 35.60 15.33 19.29
N ALA A 71 36.41 16.29 19.79
CA ALA A 71 36.30 17.70 19.46
C ALA A 71 36.74 18.03 18.03
N VAL A 72 37.61 17.22 17.41
CA VAL A 72 37.95 17.31 15.98
C VAL A 72 36.84 16.68 15.13
N ALA A 73 36.32 15.52 15.51
CA ALA A 73 35.25 14.82 14.79
C ALA A 73 33.95 15.64 14.73
N ALA A 74 33.55 16.27 15.83
CA ALA A 74 32.38 17.15 15.85
C ALA A 74 32.59 18.41 14.98
N ARG A 75 33.79 19.03 15.02
CA ARG A 75 34.10 20.20 14.19
C ARG A 75 34.18 19.89 12.70
N SER A 76 34.69 18.72 12.29
CA SER A 76 34.74 18.33 10.87
C SER A 76 33.35 18.06 10.27
N LEU A 77 32.34 17.86 11.12
CA LEU A 77 30.94 17.71 10.73
C LEU A 77 30.15 19.04 10.81
N GLY A 78 30.82 20.17 11.11
CA GLY A 78 30.22 21.51 11.13
C GLY A 78 29.68 21.99 12.48
N TYR A 79 29.87 21.22 13.56
CA TYR A 79 29.37 21.58 14.90
C TYR A 79 30.35 22.49 15.64
N THR A 80 29.82 23.46 16.37
CA THR A 80 30.59 24.23 17.36
C THR A 80 30.86 23.33 18.57
N VAL A 81 32.05 23.35 19.16
CA VAL A 81 32.39 22.49 20.30
C VAL A 81 32.72 23.32 21.53
N GLU A 82 32.06 23.02 22.65
CA GLU A 82 32.37 23.54 23.96
C GLU A 82 33.00 22.44 24.82
N VAL A 83 34.20 22.67 25.34
CA VAL A 83 34.90 21.77 26.25
C VAL A 83 34.86 22.38 27.65
N ALA A 84 33.92 21.90 28.48
CA ALA A 84 33.60 22.50 29.77
C ALA A 84 34.40 21.89 30.91
N SER A 85 35.00 22.73 31.75
CA SER A 85 35.62 22.31 33.02
C SER A 85 34.57 21.81 34.01
N ASN A 86 34.99 21.01 34.99
CA ASN A 86 34.09 20.41 35.99
C ASN A 86 33.24 21.46 36.73
N ALA A 87 33.78 22.66 36.97
CA ALA A 87 33.05 23.77 37.56
C ALA A 87 32.02 24.39 36.60
N SER A 88 32.36 24.56 35.32
CA SER A 88 31.40 25.01 34.28
C SER A 88 30.28 23.98 34.08
N TRP A 89 30.62 22.69 34.05
CA TRP A 89 29.65 21.59 33.95
C TRP A 89 28.69 21.51 35.14
N ALA A 90 29.20 21.72 36.36
CA ALA A 90 28.37 21.75 37.56
C ALA A 90 27.45 22.99 37.63
N ALA A 91 27.82 24.10 36.97
CA ALA A 91 27.05 25.34 36.93
C ALA A 91 25.93 25.36 35.86
N LYS A 92 25.93 24.42 34.91
CA LYS A 92 24.90 24.32 33.86
C LYS A 92 23.57 23.81 34.42
N SER A 93 22.50 24.48 34.04
CA SER A 93 21.11 24.07 34.32
C SER A 93 20.62 23.02 33.32
N SER A 94 19.49 22.38 33.63
CA SER A 94 18.78 21.49 32.71
C SER A 94 18.41 22.18 31.38
N ALA A 95 18.14 23.49 31.37
CA ALA A 95 17.88 24.22 30.14
C ALA A 95 19.16 24.39 29.28
N ASP A 96 20.31 24.64 29.92
CA ASP A 96 21.59 24.72 29.22
C ASP A 96 21.94 23.37 28.56
N PHE A 97 21.83 22.27 29.30
CA PHE A 97 22.10 20.93 28.77
C PHE A 97 21.15 20.55 27.63
N ALA A 98 19.86 20.89 27.71
CA ALA A 98 18.87 20.63 26.67
C ALA A 98 19.15 21.35 25.33
N GLY A 99 19.98 22.41 25.35
CA GLY A 99 20.34 23.23 24.20
C GLY A 99 21.53 22.71 23.37
N TYR A 100 22.25 21.69 23.81
CA TYR A 100 23.33 21.06 23.03
C TYR A 100 22.81 19.93 22.14
N ARG A 101 23.51 19.66 21.04
CA ARG A 101 23.25 18.59 20.08
C ARG A 101 23.67 17.21 20.58
N ALA A 102 24.74 17.15 21.38
CA ALA A 102 25.29 15.92 21.96
C ALA A 102 26.10 16.25 23.22
N ILE A 103 26.23 15.26 24.11
CA ILE A 103 26.99 15.34 25.37
C ILE A 103 28.04 14.22 25.39
N ILE A 104 29.31 14.54 25.64
CA ILE A 104 30.42 13.59 25.48
C ILE A 104 31.24 13.45 26.78
N LEU A 105 31.38 12.19 27.22
CA LEU A 105 32.27 11.71 28.28
C LEU A 105 33.26 10.71 27.66
N GLY A 106 34.44 11.18 27.26
CA GLY A 106 35.49 10.33 26.68
C GLY A 106 36.14 9.37 27.69
N ASP A 107 37.05 8.53 27.19
CA ASP A 107 38.05 7.84 28.00
C ASP A 107 39.40 7.90 27.28
N ALA A 108 39.92 9.12 27.09
CA ALA A 108 41.12 9.36 26.29
C ALA A 108 42.44 8.87 26.93
N THR A 109 42.36 7.99 27.94
CA THR A 109 43.50 7.42 28.67
C THR A 109 43.30 5.95 29.11
N CYS A 110 42.16 5.31 28.81
CA CYS A 110 41.79 3.99 29.34
C CYS A 110 41.92 3.94 30.88
N SER A 111 41.15 4.77 31.59
CA SER A 111 41.26 4.91 33.04
C SER A 111 40.14 4.19 33.79
N SER A 112 40.49 3.28 34.70
CA SER A 112 39.53 2.76 35.70
C SER A 112 39.14 3.79 36.78
N SER A 113 39.64 5.03 36.71
CA SER A 113 39.34 6.07 37.69
C SER A 113 38.05 6.82 37.39
N LEU A 114 36.98 6.49 38.12
CA LEU A 114 35.68 7.19 38.07
C LEU A 114 35.77 8.68 38.49
N SER A 115 36.93 9.14 38.99
CA SER A 115 37.18 10.56 39.26
C SER A 115 37.05 11.47 38.03
N LEU A 116 37.36 10.95 36.83
CA LEU A 116 37.29 11.70 35.57
C LEU A 116 35.84 12.07 35.18
N ILE A 117 34.88 11.24 35.58
CA ILE A 117 33.45 11.36 35.24
C ILE A 117 32.60 11.90 36.40
N THR A 118 33.18 12.05 37.60
CA THR A 118 32.47 12.44 38.84
C THR A 118 31.68 13.76 38.71
N ALA A 119 32.12 14.70 37.88
CA ALA A 119 31.36 15.93 37.61
C ALA A 119 30.04 15.69 36.85
N ALA A 120 30.02 14.71 35.95
CA ALA A 120 28.80 14.26 35.29
C ALA A 120 27.94 13.44 36.26
N GLU A 121 28.52 12.51 37.03
CA GLU A 121 27.77 11.69 37.98
C GLU A 121 27.08 12.52 39.08
N ASN A 122 27.76 13.53 39.64
CA ASN A 122 27.18 14.40 40.66
C ASN A 122 26.03 15.26 40.12
N ASN A 123 26.11 15.73 38.87
CA ASN A 123 25.08 16.55 38.24
C ASN A 123 24.08 15.74 37.38
N ARG A 124 24.08 14.40 37.48
CA ARG A 124 23.31 13.50 36.59
C ARG A 124 21.80 13.70 36.61
N ARG A 125 21.26 14.15 37.75
CA ARG A 125 19.82 14.47 37.89
C ARG A 125 19.44 15.84 37.33
N THR A 126 20.41 16.61 36.81
CA THR A 126 20.20 17.89 36.11
C THR A 126 20.31 17.72 34.60
N TRP A 127 21.30 16.97 34.10
CA TRP A 127 21.48 16.73 32.65
C TRP A 127 20.77 15.48 32.15
N GLY A 128 20.73 14.39 32.91
CA GLY A 128 20.11 13.12 32.50
C GLY A 128 18.63 13.27 32.12
N PRO A 129 17.80 13.88 32.99
CA PRO A 129 16.39 14.18 32.69
C PRO A 129 16.11 15.11 31.50
N VAL A 130 17.11 15.67 30.83
CA VAL A 130 16.90 16.47 29.60
C VAL A 130 17.57 15.89 28.36
N VAL A 131 18.28 14.77 28.49
CA VAL A 131 18.75 13.95 27.36
C VAL A 131 17.61 13.04 26.93
N ASP A 132 16.60 13.67 26.33
CA ASP A 132 15.48 13.01 25.66
C ASP A 132 15.91 12.50 24.27
N GLY A 133 16.86 13.21 23.65
CA GLY A 133 17.43 12.90 22.33
C GLY A 133 18.92 13.23 22.20
N ASN A 134 19.52 12.64 21.18
CA ASN A 134 20.95 12.69 20.80
C ASN A 134 21.97 12.62 21.94
N VAL A 135 22.16 11.39 22.40
CA VAL A 135 23.45 10.78 22.74
C VAL A 135 24.31 11.53 23.75
N LEU A 136 24.21 11.04 25.00
CA LEU A 136 25.39 10.85 25.83
C LEU A 136 26.30 9.81 25.15
N ILE A 137 27.49 10.21 24.68
CA ILE A 137 28.58 9.25 24.42
C ILE A 137 29.31 9.08 25.74
N MET A 138 29.44 7.84 26.21
CA MET A 138 30.36 7.51 27.27
C MET A 138 31.27 6.37 26.82
N GLY A 139 32.59 6.59 26.90
CA GLY A 139 33.60 5.51 26.94
C GLY A 139 34.16 4.97 25.62
N THR A 140 34.51 5.80 24.63
CA THR A 140 35.41 5.33 23.55
C THR A 140 36.88 5.57 23.91
N ASP A 141 37.68 4.51 24.05
CA ASP A 141 39.14 4.61 24.18
C ASP A 141 39.81 4.74 22.78
N PRO A 142 40.55 5.82 22.50
CA PRO A 142 41.35 5.95 21.28
C PRO A 142 42.76 5.36 21.41
N VAL A 143 43.22 4.97 22.62
CA VAL A 143 44.62 4.67 22.92
C VAL A 143 45.00 3.24 22.53
N PHE A 144 44.25 2.23 22.97
CA PHE A 144 44.51 0.81 22.65
C PHE A 144 43.88 0.38 21.33
N HIS A 145 42.73 0.95 20.95
CA HIS A 145 42.05 0.61 19.70
C HIS A 145 42.83 1.01 18.43
N GLY A 146 43.78 1.96 18.53
CA GLY A 146 44.66 2.39 17.43
C GLY A 146 43.96 2.98 16.19
N LYS A 147 42.63 3.10 16.26
CA LYS A 147 41.72 3.52 15.19
C LYS A 147 40.60 4.33 15.84
N ASP A 148 40.64 5.64 15.68
CA ASP A 148 39.61 6.56 16.14
C ASP A 148 38.27 6.43 15.38
N GLN A 149 38.08 5.39 14.57
CA GLN A 149 36.87 5.16 13.79
C GLN A 149 35.63 4.93 14.66
N VAL A 150 35.77 4.24 15.80
CA VAL A 150 34.65 4.02 16.74
C VAL A 150 34.19 5.36 17.31
N THR A 151 35.13 6.18 17.81
CA THR A 151 34.88 7.54 18.30
C THR A 151 34.29 8.44 17.22
N ARG A 152 34.85 8.46 16.01
CA ARG A 152 34.34 9.26 14.87
C ARG A 152 32.93 8.84 14.46
N ASN A 153 32.64 7.54 14.43
CA ASN A 153 31.30 7.04 14.11
C ASN A 153 30.29 7.38 15.21
N ALA A 154 30.66 7.23 16.49
CA ALA A 154 29.80 7.58 17.62
C ALA A 154 29.50 9.09 17.64
N VAL A 155 30.51 9.95 17.41
CA VAL A 155 30.31 11.42 17.30
C VAL A 155 29.49 11.80 16.07
N ARG A 156 29.69 11.12 14.93
CA ARG A 156 28.87 11.32 13.74
C ARG A 156 27.41 10.96 13.99
N PHE A 157 27.14 9.79 14.58
CA PHE A 157 25.78 9.38 14.94
C PHE A 157 25.15 10.36 15.95
N ALA A 158 25.87 10.70 17.03
CA ALA A 158 25.44 11.63 18.07
C ALA A 158 25.05 13.02 17.55
N THR A 159 25.54 13.43 16.38
CA THR A 159 25.27 14.75 15.81
C THR A 159 24.32 14.72 14.62
N ALA A 160 24.24 13.60 13.88
CA ALA A 160 23.62 13.53 12.55
C ALA A 160 22.14 13.92 12.47
N GLN A 161 21.26 13.43 13.35
CA GLN A 161 19.81 13.55 13.15
C GLN A 161 19.20 14.72 13.92
N GLU A 162 18.30 15.46 13.27
CA GLU A 162 17.54 16.57 13.87
C GLU A 162 16.14 16.09 14.25
N GLY A 163 15.66 16.46 15.45
CA GLY A 163 14.32 16.10 15.93
C GLY A 163 14.09 14.60 16.24
N LYS A 164 15.14 13.77 16.26
CA LYS A 164 15.06 12.33 16.61
C LYS A 164 16.02 11.98 17.75
N THR A 165 15.82 10.79 18.34
CA THR A 165 16.38 10.43 19.64
C THR A 165 17.18 9.12 19.58
N GLY A 166 18.31 9.08 20.30
CA GLY A 166 19.25 7.96 20.30
C GLY A 166 20.27 8.09 21.43
N ALA A 167 20.94 7.01 21.80
CA ALA A 167 22.09 7.00 22.72
C ALA A 167 23.13 5.96 22.28
N TYR A 168 24.36 6.07 22.76
CA TYR A 168 25.46 5.15 22.46
C TYR A 168 26.37 5.01 23.69
N ILE A 169 26.42 3.83 24.29
CA ILE A 169 27.06 3.60 25.59
C ILE A 169 27.95 2.36 25.52
N ASN A 170 29.22 2.48 25.89
CA ASN A 170 30.13 1.38 26.12
C ASN A 170 31.11 1.76 27.24
N LEU A 171 31.34 0.92 28.25
CA LEU A 171 31.94 1.41 29.52
C LEU A 171 33.44 1.77 29.45
N SER A 172 34.13 1.41 28.36
CA SER A 172 35.59 1.57 28.23
C SER A 172 36.33 0.84 29.35
N CYS A 173 37.44 1.42 29.81
CA CYS A 173 38.20 0.98 30.96
C CYS A 173 37.61 1.51 32.30
N TYR A 174 36.60 2.38 32.27
CA TYR A 174 35.81 2.66 33.48
C TYR A 174 35.11 1.36 33.92
N TYR A 175 35.08 1.10 35.22
CA TYR A 175 34.57 -0.13 35.84
C TYR A 175 35.34 -1.42 35.54
N HIS A 176 36.35 -1.46 34.65
CA HIS A 176 37.19 -2.63 34.32
C HIS A 176 37.69 -3.50 35.49
N THR A 177 37.86 -2.92 36.69
CA THR A 177 38.31 -3.63 37.91
C THR A 177 37.20 -3.80 38.96
N SER A 178 35.93 -3.79 38.56
CA SER A 178 34.76 -3.88 39.44
C SER A 178 34.31 -5.31 39.68
N ALA A 179 33.47 -5.53 40.70
CA ALA A 179 32.83 -6.81 40.92
C ALA A 179 31.59 -6.96 40.02
N SER A 180 31.22 -8.21 39.71
CA SER A 180 29.97 -8.53 39.02
C SER A 180 28.75 -7.94 39.73
N GLY A 181 27.80 -7.38 38.99
CA GLY A 181 26.63 -6.68 39.51
C GLY A 181 26.92 -5.27 40.07
N THR A 182 28.12 -4.70 39.87
CA THR A 182 28.40 -3.31 40.31
C THR A 182 27.55 -2.31 39.52
N PRO A 183 26.76 -1.43 40.17
CA PRO A 183 25.94 -0.43 39.47
C PRO A 183 26.78 0.65 38.79
N VAL A 184 26.25 1.23 37.70
CA VAL A 184 26.84 2.37 36.98
C VAL A 184 26.04 3.64 37.27
N PRO A 185 26.37 4.44 38.31
CA PRO A 185 25.43 5.44 38.85
C PRO A 185 25.21 6.63 37.91
N VAL A 186 26.20 6.97 37.08
CA VAL A 186 26.10 8.03 36.07
C VAL A 186 25.00 7.77 35.02
N LEU A 187 24.59 6.50 34.83
CA LEU A 187 23.52 6.10 33.92
C LEU A 187 22.14 5.93 34.59
N GLU A 188 22.05 6.10 35.92
CA GLU A 188 20.79 6.03 36.71
C GLU A 188 19.59 6.75 36.03
N PRO A 189 19.73 7.96 35.46
CA PRO A 189 18.59 8.66 34.83
C PRO A 189 17.93 7.91 33.66
N PHE A 190 18.64 6.94 33.06
CA PHE A 190 18.14 6.15 31.92
C PHE A 190 17.66 4.74 32.31
N GLY A 191 17.77 4.38 33.60
CA GLY A 191 17.39 3.10 34.18
C GLY A 191 18.53 2.42 34.96
N ALA A 192 18.31 1.17 35.39
CA ALA A 192 19.32 0.40 36.12
C ALA A 192 20.31 -0.30 35.16
N PHE A 193 21.59 -0.01 35.35
CA PHE A 193 22.71 -0.67 34.65
C PHE A 193 23.68 -1.25 35.67
N THR A 194 24.14 -2.46 35.43
CA THR A 194 25.19 -3.14 36.20
C THR A 194 26.22 -3.79 35.26
N VAL A 195 27.42 -4.05 35.78
CA VAL A 195 28.56 -4.57 35.01
C VAL A 195 28.79 -6.06 35.27
N THR A 196 29.26 -6.79 34.26
CA THR A 196 29.59 -8.21 34.37
C THR A 196 30.75 -8.47 35.34
N GLY A 197 31.71 -7.53 35.46
CA GLY A 197 32.81 -7.60 36.43
C GLY A 197 33.86 -8.65 36.10
N VAL A 198 34.08 -8.92 34.81
CA VAL A 198 35.06 -9.90 34.31
C VAL A 198 36.34 -9.21 33.81
N GLY A 199 36.26 -7.93 33.44
CA GLY A 199 37.40 -7.06 33.12
C GLY A 199 38.03 -7.25 31.74
N CYS A 200 38.20 -8.46 31.21
CA CYS A 200 38.73 -8.63 29.85
C CYS A 200 38.00 -9.71 29.05
N TYR A 201 37.66 -9.36 27.81
CA TYR A 201 37.26 -10.30 26.76
C TYR A 201 38.00 -9.97 25.45
N ASP A 202 38.32 -11.00 24.67
CA ASP A 202 39.18 -10.87 23.47
C ASP A 202 38.39 -10.88 22.15
N ASP A 203 37.06 -11.07 22.20
CA ASP A 203 36.20 -11.33 21.04
C ASP A 203 34.86 -10.58 21.11
N ALA A 204 34.80 -9.43 20.43
CA ALA A 204 33.59 -8.66 20.19
C ALA A 204 32.90 -9.05 18.86
N HIS A 205 31.57 -8.96 18.81
CA HIS A 205 30.75 -9.34 17.66
C HIS A 205 29.54 -8.41 17.48
N ILE A 206 29.29 -7.96 16.24
CA ILE A 206 28.19 -7.07 15.88
C ILE A 206 26.88 -7.87 15.71
N VAL A 207 25.85 -7.53 16.50
CA VAL A 207 24.57 -8.26 16.58
C VAL A 207 23.32 -7.41 16.23
N ALA A 208 23.51 -6.11 15.94
CA ALA A 208 22.45 -5.22 15.49
C ALA A 208 22.96 -4.21 14.44
N THR A 209 22.07 -3.74 13.57
CA THR A 209 22.37 -2.78 12.51
C THR A 209 22.06 -1.35 12.95
N HIS A 210 23.02 -0.44 12.74
CA HIS A 210 22.94 0.94 13.22
C HIS A 210 24.02 1.85 12.59
N ASP A 211 23.70 3.12 12.36
CA ASP A 211 24.63 4.10 11.75
C ASP A 211 25.94 4.28 12.53
N ALA A 212 25.91 4.14 13.86
CA ALA A 212 27.12 4.23 14.70
C ALA A 212 28.14 3.09 14.45
N LEU A 213 27.75 2.03 13.74
CA LEU A 213 28.67 0.95 13.33
C LEU A 213 29.11 1.04 11.85
N SER A 214 28.70 2.08 11.12
CA SER A 214 28.98 2.23 9.69
C SER A 214 30.47 2.08 9.33
N GLY A 215 30.83 1.02 8.61
CA GLY A 215 32.22 0.74 8.23
C GLY A 215 33.09 0.08 9.30
N LEU A 216 32.51 -0.41 10.41
CA LEU A 216 33.17 -1.30 11.36
C LEU A 216 32.88 -2.77 11.01
N THR A 217 33.74 -3.67 11.49
CA THR A 217 33.59 -5.13 11.41
C THR A 217 33.99 -5.74 12.75
N ASP A 218 33.57 -6.98 13.03
CA ASP A 218 34.10 -7.77 14.17
C ASP A 218 35.63 -7.72 14.20
N SER A 219 36.28 -7.91 13.04
CA SER A 219 37.75 -7.87 12.91
C SER A 219 38.39 -6.50 13.11
N MET A 220 37.60 -5.44 13.28
CA MET A 220 38.03 -4.09 13.69
C MET A 220 37.67 -3.75 15.14
N LEU A 221 36.86 -4.58 15.81
CA LEU A 221 36.49 -4.46 17.23
C LEU A 221 37.19 -5.52 18.09
N SER A 222 37.83 -6.52 17.47
CA SER A 222 38.42 -7.71 18.07
C SER A 222 39.83 -7.99 17.51
N ASN A 223 40.47 -9.06 17.99
CA ASN A 223 41.81 -9.56 17.63
C ASN A 223 43.00 -8.89 18.38
N TRP A 224 42.76 -8.31 19.55
CA TRP A 224 43.81 -8.05 20.54
C TRP A 224 43.35 -8.45 21.95
N VAL A 225 44.31 -8.63 22.86
CA VAL A 225 44.01 -9.00 24.26
C VAL A 225 43.26 -7.84 24.94
N CYS A 226 42.17 -8.16 25.62
CA CYS A 226 41.24 -7.19 26.20
C CYS A 226 40.59 -6.27 25.14
N SER A 227 40.09 -6.85 24.04
CA SER A 227 39.28 -6.14 23.03
C SER A 227 38.00 -5.51 23.60
N VAL A 228 37.50 -6.04 24.72
CA VAL A 228 36.43 -5.47 25.54
C VAL A 228 36.89 -5.39 27.00
N HIS A 229 36.87 -4.18 27.57
CA HIS A 229 37.36 -3.89 28.93
C HIS A 229 36.30 -3.95 30.04
N GLU A 230 35.01 -3.85 29.71
CA GLU A 230 33.89 -4.18 30.60
C GLU A 230 32.60 -4.36 29.78
N ALA A 231 31.65 -5.16 30.29
CA ALA A 231 30.35 -5.42 29.66
C ALA A 231 29.19 -5.27 30.65
N PHE A 232 27.94 -5.28 30.16
CA PHE A 232 26.73 -5.18 30.98
C PHE A 232 26.12 -6.57 31.24
N ASP A 233 25.87 -6.92 32.51
CA ASP A 233 25.11 -8.12 32.88
C ASP A 233 23.60 -7.87 32.92
N ASN A 234 23.20 -6.65 33.27
CA ASN A 234 21.82 -6.16 33.23
C ASN A 234 21.78 -4.68 32.84
N TYR A 235 20.77 -4.34 32.03
CA TYR A 235 20.51 -3.01 31.49
C TYR A 235 19.01 -2.86 31.18
N PRO A 236 18.48 -1.64 30.96
CA PRO A 236 17.05 -1.43 30.73
C PRO A 236 16.65 -1.85 29.31
N ALA A 237 16.34 -3.14 29.12
CA ALA A 237 16.13 -3.75 27.81
C ALA A 237 15.20 -2.94 26.90
N ALA A 238 13.97 -2.61 27.34
CA ALA A 238 12.98 -1.86 26.57
C ALA A 238 13.50 -0.54 25.97
N ASN A 239 14.47 0.10 26.62
CA ASN A 239 15.02 1.37 26.19
C ASN A 239 16.27 1.23 25.29
N PHE A 240 16.93 0.06 25.23
CA PHE A 240 18.24 -0.11 24.60
C PHE A 240 18.40 -1.47 23.89
N THR A 241 18.99 -1.47 22.69
CA THR A 241 19.38 -2.66 21.93
C THR A 241 20.90 -2.83 22.01
N PRO A 242 21.44 -4.04 22.27
CA PRO A 242 22.86 -4.33 22.09
C PRO A 242 23.27 -4.19 20.62
N LEU A 243 24.26 -3.34 20.36
CA LEU A 243 24.94 -3.21 19.07
C LEU A 243 26.00 -4.29 18.88
N VAL A 244 26.75 -4.53 19.96
CA VAL A 244 27.93 -5.41 19.97
C VAL A 244 27.95 -6.16 21.30
N ILE A 245 28.28 -7.44 21.25
CA ILE A 245 28.49 -8.30 22.42
C ILE A 245 29.97 -8.66 22.56
N ALA A 246 30.42 -8.94 23.79
CA ALA A 246 31.57 -9.80 24.00
C ALA A 246 31.09 -11.26 23.99
N ARG A 247 31.61 -12.10 23.09
CA ARG A 247 31.13 -13.47 22.90
C ARG A 247 31.53 -14.39 24.06
N ASP A 248 30.67 -15.37 24.34
CA ASP A 248 31.01 -16.47 25.25
C ASP A 248 32.20 -17.27 24.68
N PRO A 249 33.13 -17.76 25.53
CA PRO A 249 34.20 -18.64 25.09
C PRO A 249 33.66 -19.89 24.39
N VAL A 250 34.22 -20.21 23.20
CA VAL A 250 33.82 -21.36 22.36
C VAL A 250 33.77 -22.68 23.14
N TYR A 251 34.62 -22.81 24.16
CA TYR A 251 34.58 -23.90 25.15
C TYR A 251 34.70 -23.31 26.57
N GLY A 252 33.60 -23.24 27.31
CA GLY A 252 33.55 -22.72 28.67
C GLY A 252 32.15 -22.73 29.27
N GLU A 253 32.02 -22.23 30.50
CA GLU A 253 30.72 -21.82 31.05
C GLU A 253 30.33 -20.45 30.47
N ARG A 254 29.03 -20.14 30.44
CA ARG A 254 28.53 -18.85 29.96
C ARG A 254 28.99 -17.71 30.87
N LEU A 255 29.28 -16.56 30.28
CA LEU A 255 29.62 -15.35 31.00
C LEU A 255 28.42 -14.82 31.83
N PRO A 256 28.64 -14.17 32.99
CA PRO A 256 27.57 -13.58 33.77
C PRO A 256 26.72 -12.61 32.94
N GLY A 257 25.41 -12.86 32.86
CA GLY A 257 24.47 -12.07 32.04
C GLY A 257 24.33 -12.51 30.57
N SER A 258 25.07 -13.52 30.10
CA SER A 258 25.08 -13.95 28.69
C SER A 258 23.70 -14.35 28.15
N LYS A 259 23.48 -14.04 26.85
CA LYS A 259 22.24 -14.28 26.08
C LYS A 259 22.55 -14.97 24.75
N ASP A 260 21.55 -15.64 24.19
CA ASP A 260 21.52 -16.10 22.81
C ASP A 260 20.92 -14.97 21.94
N PHE A 261 21.46 -14.72 20.75
CA PHE A 261 21.04 -13.65 19.83
C PHE A 261 20.48 -14.21 18.52
N ALA A 262 19.67 -13.42 17.82
CA ALA A 262 18.98 -13.79 16.57
C ALA A 262 19.90 -14.26 15.41
N ASP A 263 21.16 -13.78 15.36
CA ASP A 263 22.16 -14.29 14.40
C ASP A 263 22.72 -15.70 14.75
N GLY A 264 22.34 -16.26 15.91
CA GLY A 264 22.80 -17.53 16.44
C GLY A 264 24.02 -17.41 17.37
N SER A 265 24.50 -16.20 17.63
CA SER A 265 25.64 -15.96 18.52
C SER A 265 25.25 -15.95 20.01
N ARG A 266 26.27 -15.93 20.88
CA ARG A 266 26.14 -15.99 22.35
C ARG A 266 27.13 -15.06 23.02
N GLY A 267 26.70 -14.34 24.05
CA GLY A 267 27.58 -13.48 24.84
C GLY A 267 26.86 -12.39 25.63
N VAL A 268 27.66 -11.46 26.16
CA VAL A 268 27.21 -10.36 27.03
C VAL A 268 27.21 -9.01 26.28
N PRO A 269 26.18 -8.16 26.42
CA PRO A 269 26.14 -6.83 25.80
C PRO A 269 27.34 -5.95 26.18
N TYR A 270 28.07 -5.46 25.17
CA TYR A 270 29.21 -4.55 25.35
C TYR A 270 28.83 -3.11 24.97
N ILE A 271 28.29 -2.93 23.75
CA ILE A 271 27.88 -1.61 23.25
C ILE A 271 26.37 -1.58 23.16
N LEU A 272 25.73 -0.61 23.83
CA LEU A 272 24.28 -0.42 23.86
C LEU A 272 23.87 0.85 23.12
N ALA A 273 22.78 0.81 22.36
CA ALA A 273 22.19 1.99 21.73
C ALA A 273 20.65 2.00 21.78
N ARG A 274 20.05 3.19 21.84
CA ARG A 274 18.60 3.34 21.64
C ARG A 274 18.28 3.39 20.15
N GLY A 275 17.18 2.75 19.72
CA GLY A 275 16.71 2.81 18.33
C GLY A 275 17.54 2.00 17.32
N ALA A 276 18.44 1.13 17.78
CA ALA A 276 19.15 0.20 16.90
C ALA A 276 18.30 -1.04 16.58
N VAL A 277 18.34 -1.46 15.32
CA VAL A 277 17.54 -2.55 14.75
C VAL A 277 18.30 -3.87 14.92
N PRO A 278 17.78 -4.85 15.69
CA PRO A 278 18.39 -6.18 15.83
C PRO A 278 18.67 -6.83 14.46
N VAL A 279 19.74 -7.61 14.34
CA VAL A 279 19.94 -8.42 13.12
C VAL A 279 18.78 -9.42 13.02
N ARG A 280 18.01 -9.33 11.91
CA ARG A 280 16.75 -10.05 11.59
C ARG A 280 15.43 -9.43 12.08
N CYS A 281 15.43 -8.33 12.82
CA CYS A 281 14.18 -7.65 13.18
C CYS A 281 13.33 -7.34 11.92
N GLY A 282 12.12 -7.90 11.86
CA GLY A 282 11.28 -7.91 10.67
C GLY A 282 11.22 -9.26 9.93
N ASP A 283 11.91 -10.32 10.38
CA ASP A 283 11.76 -11.68 9.82
C ASP A 283 10.50 -12.41 10.31
N GLY A 284 9.78 -11.80 11.26
CA GLY A 284 8.48 -12.27 11.76
C GLY A 284 8.58 -13.31 12.87
N VAL A 285 9.79 -13.61 13.36
CA VAL A 285 10.03 -14.57 14.43
C VAL A 285 10.68 -13.87 15.62
N LEU A 286 9.90 -13.57 16.65
CA LEU A 286 10.34 -12.86 17.86
C LEU A 286 11.59 -13.52 18.51
N GLN A 287 12.75 -12.86 18.38
CA GLN A 287 14.07 -13.33 18.82
C GLN A 287 14.76 -12.28 19.69
N TYR A 288 15.42 -12.69 20.78
CA TYR A 288 16.17 -11.73 21.61
C TYR A 288 17.27 -11.01 20.79
N PRO A 289 17.39 -9.67 20.85
CA PRO A 289 16.86 -8.72 21.85
C PRO A 289 15.56 -7.97 21.46
N GLU A 290 14.72 -8.52 20.59
CA GLU A 290 13.41 -7.99 20.21
C GLU A 290 12.37 -8.20 21.34
N GLU A 291 11.32 -7.37 21.35
CA GLU A 291 10.18 -7.49 22.27
C GLU A 291 8.85 -7.73 21.54
N CYS A 292 8.85 -7.52 20.22
CA CYS A 292 7.81 -7.88 19.28
C CYS A 292 8.43 -8.05 17.89
N ASP A 293 7.86 -8.92 17.07
CA ASP A 293 8.07 -8.88 15.62
C ASP A 293 6.72 -9.16 14.94
N THR A 294 6.36 -8.34 13.96
CA THR A 294 5.16 -8.44 13.11
C THR A 294 5.51 -8.54 11.62
N GLY A 295 6.75 -8.91 11.31
CA GLY A 295 7.33 -8.95 9.97
C GLY A 295 7.45 -7.56 9.35
N ASP A 296 7.14 -7.45 8.07
CA ASP A 296 7.07 -6.19 7.31
C ASP A 296 6.14 -5.12 7.92
N SER A 297 5.30 -5.47 8.90
CA SER A 297 4.38 -4.55 9.59
C SER A 297 5.03 -3.76 10.74
N ASN A 298 6.30 -4.01 11.06
CA ASN A 298 7.01 -3.33 12.14
C ASN A 298 7.14 -1.81 11.88
N GLY A 299 6.56 -1.00 12.77
CA GLY A 299 6.52 0.45 12.66
C GLY A 299 5.35 1.00 11.85
N VAL A 300 4.43 0.16 11.38
CA VAL A 300 3.18 0.60 10.78
C VAL A 300 2.25 1.13 11.89
N PRO A 301 1.74 2.38 11.81
CA PRO A 301 0.88 2.96 12.84
C PRO A 301 -0.36 2.11 13.12
N GLY A 302 -0.63 1.84 14.40
CA GLY A 302 -1.72 0.97 14.84
C GLY A 302 -1.35 -0.51 14.99
N THR A 303 -0.11 -0.91 14.67
CA THR A 303 0.44 -2.20 15.11
C THR A 303 1.10 -2.07 16.49
N ALA A 304 1.17 -3.17 17.23
CA ALA A 304 1.79 -3.21 18.55
C ALA A 304 3.33 -3.10 18.53
N CYS A 305 3.95 -2.96 17.35
CA CYS A 305 5.40 -3.07 17.19
C CYS A 305 5.99 -1.90 16.40
N SER A 306 7.04 -1.29 16.95
CA SER A 306 7.82 -0.23 16.30
C SER A 306 8.79 -0.78 15.23
N SER A 307 9.31 0.10 14.36
CA SER A 307 10.29 -0.27 13.29
C SER A 307 11.68 -0.67 13.81
N VAL A 308 11.80 -0.94 15.11
CA VAL A 308 13.01 -1.39 15.81
C VAL A 308 12.71 -2.58 16.73
N CYS A 309 11.57 -3.25 16.51
CA CYS A 309 11.10 -4.44 17.22
C CYS A 309 10.86 -4.25 18.74
N ARG A 310 10.21 -3.14 19.11
CA ARG A 310 9.83 -2.77 20.50
C ARG A 310 8.37 -2.35 20.66
N LEU A 311 7.84 -2.54 21.87
CA LEU A 311 6.50 -2.13 22.35
C LEU A 311 6.48 -0.63 22.80
N HIS A 312 5.32 -0.03 23.07
CA HIS A 312 5.09 1.43 23.29
C HIS A 312 4.77 1.85 24.78
N TRP A 313 4.87 3.14 25.23
CA TRP A 313 4.74 3.62 26.67
C TRP A 313 4.77 5.19 26.97
N CYS A 314 4.00 5.79 27.97
CA CYS A 314 3.88 7.25 28.47
C CYS A 314 4.53 8.27 27.51
N GLY A 315 4.06 8.30 26.25
CA GLY A 315 4.66 9.11 25.18
C GLY A 315 4.27 8.78 23.71
N ASP A 316 3.36 7.83 23.43
CA ASP A 316 2.93 7.52 22.05
C ASP A 316 1.73 8.36 21.57
N GLY A 317 0.99 8.98 22.50
CA GLY A 317 -0.22 9.74 22.24
C GLY A 317 -1.50 9.09 22.80
N THR A 318 -1.39 7.92 23.43
CA THR A 318 -2.49 7.12 23.96
C THR A 318 -2.31 6.91 25.47
N VAL A 319 -3.31 7.28 26.28
CA VAL A 319 -3.22 7.13 27.74
C VAL A 319 -3.49 5.68 28.15
N ASP A 320 -2.45 4.96 28.56
CA ASP A 320 -2.50 3.52 28.81
C ASP A 320 -2.58 3.15 30.32
N PRO A 321 -2.87 1.87 30.68
CA PRO A 321 -3.12 1.42 32.06
C PRO A 321 -1.95 1.55 33.06
N GLY A 322 -1.67 2.77 33.50
CA GLY A 322 -0.67 3.10 34.52
C GLY A 322 -0.37 4.60 34.64
N GLU A 323 -0.86 5.40 33.68
CA GLU A 323 -0.53 6.81 33.51
C GLU A 323 -1.52 7.75 34.21
N GLN A 324 -1.13 9.03 34.30
CA GLN A 324 -1.99 10.10 34.83
C GLN A 324 -2.30 11.17 33.78
N CYS A 325 -1.56 11.16 32.66
CA CYS A 325 -1.70 12.03 31.49
C CYS A 325 -0.68 11.58 30.43
N ASP A 326 -1.08 11.35 29.18
CA ASP A 326 -0.14 11.28 28.04
C ASP A 326 -0.52 12.37 27.03
N THR A 327 0.49 12.99 26.43
CA THR A 327 0.41 13.99 25.37
C THR A 327 1.32 13.64 24.19
N GLY A 328 1.71 12.37 24.07
CA GLY A 328 2.69 11.88 23.13
C GLY A 328 4.08 12.42 23.45
N ALA A 329 4.81 12.84 22.42
CA ALA A 329 6.12 13.48 22.56
C ALA A 329 6.13 14.77 23.43
N ALA A 330 4.96 15.30 23.85
CA ALA A 330 4.86 16.54 24.61
C ALA A 330 4.86 16.40 26.15
N ASN A 331 5.09 15.20 26.68
CA ASN A 331 5.20 15.01 28.14
C ASN A 331 6.43 15.74 28.71
N GLY A 332 6.32 16.32 29.91
CA GLY A 332 7.41 17.07 30.55
C GLY A 332 7.22 18.58 30.62
N THR A 333 6.21 19.12 29.93
CA THR A 333 6.26 20.52 29.46
C THR A 333 5.05 21.37 29.84
N GLY A 334 4.25 20.88 30.79
CA GLY A 334 3.05 21.55 31.30
C GLY A 334 2.68 21.02 32.68
N SER A 335 1.39 20.84 32.93
CA SER A 335 0.89 20.19 34.17
C SER A 335 1.29 18.71 34.30
N CYS A 336 1.75 18.10 33.22
CA CYS A 336 2.23 16.71 33.13
C CYS A 336 3.76 16.68 32.95
N SER A 337 4.53 16.11 33.90
CA SER A 337 5.94 15.78 33.66
C SER A 337 6.10 14.55 32.74
N ALA A 338 7.32 14.15 32.35
CA ALA A 338 7.56 12.96 31.49
C ALA A 338 7.80 11.63 32.24
N SER A 339 7.30 11.53 33.46
CA SER A 339 6.59 10.32 33.91
C SER A 339 5.35 10.75 34.69
N CYS A 340 4.74 11.82 34.18
CA CYS A 340 3.36 12.18 34.36
C CYS A 340 3.01 13.00 35.73
N ARG A 341 3.82 13.99 36.32
CA ARG A 341 3.77 14.64 37.74
C ARG A 341 4.32 16.16 38.01
N SER A 342 4.39 16.81 39.25
CA SER A 342 4.82 18.30 39.56
C SER A 342 5.29 18.81 41.04
N VAL A 343 5.71 20.11 41.35
CA VAL A 343 6.42 20.68 42.64
C VAL A 343 6.45 22.27 43.05
N VAL A 344 7.27 22.77 44.07
CA VAL A 344 7.92 24.15 44.50
C VAL A 344 7.50 25.19 45.69
N VAL A 345 8.43 26.06 46.28
CA VAL A 345 8.30 27.02 47.52
C VAL A 345 9.16 28.41 47.65
N SER A 346 9.58 28.99 48.86
CA SER A 346 9.94 30.47 49.17
C SER A 346 11.26 30.96 49.99
N ARG A 347 11.57 32.32 50.22
CA ARG A 347 12.87 33.02 50.73
C ARG A 347 12.84 34.45 51.46
N ALA A 348 13.75 35.44 51.16
CA ALA A 348 14.06 36.77 51.80
C ALA A 348 13.61 38.03 50.96
N PRO A 349 13.85 39.34 51.29
CA PRO A 349 13.09 40.47 50.70
C PRO A 349 13.20 40.59 49.19
N VAL A 350 12.08 40.39 48.50
CA VAL A 350 12.03 40.36 47.04
C VAL A 350 11.53 41.71 46.52
N ALA A 351 12.47 42.55 46.08
CA ALA A 351 12.20 43.59 45.11
C ALA A 351 11.66 42.93 43.84
N LYS A 352 10.35 42.97 43.68
CA LYS A 352 9.68 42.42 42.51
C LYS A 352 9.51 43.53 41.49
N CYS A 353 10.43 43.54 40.54
CA CYS A 353 10.22 44.24 39.29
C CYS A 353 9.34 43.38 38.39
N LYS A 354 8.22 43.94 37.94
CA LYS A 354 7.68 43.53 36.65
C LYS A 354 8.35 44.37 35.56
N ASP A 355 8.87 43.69 34.55
CA ASP A 355 9.08 44.32 33.25
C ASP A 355 7.71 44.82 32.79
N LEU A 356 7.59 46.13 32.58
CA LEU A 356 6.33 46.74 32.17
C LEU A 356 6.26 46.78 30.66
N THR A 357 5.58 45.78 30.09
CA THR A 357 5.03 45.87 28.73
C THR A 357 3.86 46.86 28.77
N LEU A 358 4.14 48.14 28.53
CA LEU A 358 3.12 49.18 28.43
C LEU A 358 2.71 49.35 26.97
N THR A 359 1.40 49.35 26.70
CA THR A 359 0.90 49.80 25.39
C THR A 359 1.24 51.27 25.21
N ALA A 360 1.90 51.58 24.09
CA ALA A 360 2.13 52.95 23.64
C ALA A 360 0.79 53.69 23.46
N ASP A 361 0.67 54.92 23.98
CA ASP A 361 -0.49 55.76 23.66
C ASP A 361 -0.57 55.98 22.13
N SER A 362 -1.74 55.77 21.54
CA SER A 362 -1.93 55.76 20.07
C SER A 362 -1.90 57.13 19.40
N THR A 363 -1.54 58.19 20.14
CA THR A 363 -1.33 59.55 19.59
C THR A 363 0.01 60.19 19.95
N SER A 364 0.72 59.66 20.95
CA SER A 364 2.00 60.19 21.45
C SER A 364 3.12 59.14 21.58
N CYS A 365 2.80 57.86 21.37
CA CYS A 365 3.69 56.72 21.41
C CYS A 365 4.52 56.60 22.71
N SER A 366 3.93 56.96 23.84
CA SER A 366 4.56 56.99 25.16
C SER A 366 3.65 56.40 26.24
N ALA A 367 4.21 56.05 27.41
CA ALA A 367 3.43 55.47 28.50
C ALA A 367 4.05 55.74 29.90
N THR A 368 3.26 55.52 30.94
CA THR A 368 3.66 55.62 32.36
C THR A 368 3.14 54.42 33.15
N GLY A 369 3.88 53.98 34.16
CA GLY A 369 3.49 52.83 34.98
C GLY A 369 4.46 52.56 36.13
N SER A 370 4.01 51.79 37.13
CA SER A 370 4.86 51.39 38.26
C SER A 370 5.40 49.98 38.10
N ILE A 371 6.72 49.84 38.20
CA ILE A 371 7.43 48.57 38.00
C ILE A 371 7.39 47.68 39.25
N ASP A 372 6.88 48.18 40.38
CA ASP A 372 6.70 47.40 41.60
C ASP A 372 5.56 46.38 41.42
N ASP A 373 5.87 45.09 41.56
CA ASP A 373 4.96 43.96 41.40
C ASP A 373 4.61 43.28 42.72
N GLY A 374 4.21 44.10 43.69
CA GLY A 374 3.97 43.63 45.05
C GLY A 374 5.26 43.11 45.65
N SER A 375 6.31 43.93 45.56
CA SER A 375 7.54 43.72 46.32
C SER A 375 7.18 43.51 47.78
N TYR A 376 7.77 42.47 48.36
CA TYR A 376 7.37 41.96 49.65
C TYR A 376 8.57 41.36 50.35
N ASP A 377 8.59 41.51 51.66
CA ASP A 377 9.42 40.65 52.47
C ASP A 377 8.66 39.34 52.78
N PRO A 378 9.23 38.14 52.55
CA PRO A 378 8.53 36.88 52.81
C PRO A 378 8.59 36.41 54.27
N ASP A 379 9.41 37.03 55.12
CA ASP A 379 9.37 36.91 56.58
C ASP A 379 8.41 37.96 57.20
N GLY A 380 8.21 39.10 56.53
CA GLY A 380 7.00 39.94 56.60
C GLY A 380 7.18 41.43 56.94
N ASP A 381 8.39 41.99 56.86
CA ASP A 381 8.74 43.27 57.49
C ASP A 381 9.31 44.38 56.54
N LEU A 382 8.77 44.47 55.32
CA LEU A 382 9.16 45.46 54.31
C LEU A 382 8.94 46.93 54.74
N VAL A 383 9.89 47.82 54.46
CA VAL A 383 9.80 49.29 54.70
C VAL A 383 9.27 50.06 53.48
N GLY A 384 9.62 49.65 52.26
CA GLY A 384 9.06 50.23 51.03
C GLY A 384 10.00 50.18 49.82
N CYS A 385 9.50 50.68 48.68
CA CYS A 385 10.17 50.66 47.38
C CYS A 385 10.03 51.99 46.62
N THR A 386 11.01 52.34 45.77
CA THR A 386 10.99 53.54 44.90
C THR A 386 11.64 53.27 43.54
N GLN A 387 11.15 53.91 42.45
CA GLN A 387 11.64 53.67 41.08
C GLN A 387 12.15 54.93 40.36
N SER A 388 13.02 54.76 39.36
CA SER A 388 13.39 55.82 38.39
C SER A 388 13.91 55.23 37.07
N PRO A 389 13.54 55.79 35.89
CA PRO A 389 12.55 56.85 35.66
C PRO A 389 11.08 56.40 35.86
N SER A 390 10.11 57.27 35.49
CA SER A 390 8.67 57.04 35.68
C SER A 390 7.80 57.36 34.45
N VAL A 391 8.41 57.83 33.35
CA VAL A 391 7.78 58.12 32.06
C VAL A 391 8.67 57.53 30.98
N PHE A 392 8.06 56.86 29.99
CA PHE A 392 8.76 55.97 29.07
C PHE A 392 8.29 56.25 27.62
N GLY A 393 9.23 56.27 26.68
CA GLY A 393 8.95 56.36 25.23
C GLY A 393 9.07 55.00 24.55
N GLN A 394 8.71 54.92 23.27
CA GLN A 394 8.78 53.70 22.44
C GLN A 394 10.05 52.86 22.66
N GLY A 395 9.87 51.55 22.76
CA GLY A 395 10.96 50.59 22.97
C GLY A 395 11.32 50.39 24.44
N GLU A 396 12.52 49.85 24.68
CA GLU A 396 12.93 49.35 26.00
C GLU A 396 13.66 50.42 26.83
N THR A 397 13.10 50.79 27.98
CA THR A 397 13.70 51.70 28.97
C THR A 397 14.00 50.97 30.28
N THR A 398 15.27 50.65 30.54
CA THR A 398 15.70 50.05 31.82
C THR A 398 15.48 51.02 32.98
N THR A 399 14.76 50.55 34.00
CA THR A 399 14.22 51.33 35.11
C THR A 399 14.52 50.60 36.41
N THR A 400 15.15 51.26 37.39
CA THR A 400 15.55 50.59 38.65
C THR A 400 14.50 50.81 39.72
N LEU A 401 14.04 49.74 40.35
CA LEU A 401 13.30 49.75 41.63
C LEU A 401 14.29 49.42 42.76
N HIS A 402 14.23 50.20 43.84
CA HIS A 402 15.01 49.98 45.04
C HIS A 402 14.07 49.74 46.21
N CYS A 403 14.14 48.54 46.80
CA CYS A 403 13.35 48.13 47.96
C CYS A 403 14.24 47.90 49.19
N ARG A 404 13.61 47.93 50.36
CA ARG A 404 14.28 47.78 51.66
C ARG A 404 13.33 47.25 52.73
N ASP A 405 13.82 46.40 53.63
CA ASP A 405 13.12 45.92 54.82
C ASP A 405 13.42 46.78 56.08
N VAL A 406 12.89 46.38 57.25
CA VAL A 406 13.28 47.01 58.53
C VAL A 406 14.67 46.58 59.01
N THR A 407 15.14 45.38 58.67
CA THR A 407 16.43 44.85 59.16
C THR A 407 17.64 45.55 58.53
N GLY A 408 17.45 46.15 57.35
CA GLY A 408 18.49 46.74 56.52
C GLY A 408 18.99 45.87 55.38
N LEU A 409 18.31 44.76 55.07
CA LEU A 409 18.50 44.05 53.82
C LEU A 409 17.82 44.83 52.69
N GLU A 410 18.58 45.07 51.64
CA GLU A 410 18.18 45.83 50.48
C GLU A 410 18.20 44.91 49.27
N SER A 411 17.11 44.94 48.51
CA SER A 411 17.04 44.35 47.18
C SER A 411 16.73 45.45 46.18
N THR A 412 17.56 45.50 45.13
CA THR A 412 17.26 46.27 43.94
C THR A 412 16.92 45.31 42.82
N CYS A 413 16.03 45.76 41.95
CA CYS A 413 15.77 45.08 40.69
C CYS A 413 15.70 46.13 39.59
N THR A 414 16.01 45.72 38.37
CA THR A 414 15.82 46.54 37.18
C THR A 414 14.71 45.94 36.36
N ALA A 415 13.63 46.68 36.16
CA ALA A 415 12.61 46.37 35.18
C ALA A 415 13.01 46.97 33.83
N LYS A 416 12.85 46.21 32.76
CA LYS A 416 12.72 46.76 31.41
C LYS A 416 11.29 47.28 31.28
N VAL A 417 11.12 48.60 31.15
CA VAL A 417 9.84 49.16 30.75
C VAL A 417 9.83 49.24 29.24
N THR A 418 9.24 48.24 28.61
CA THR A 418 9.11 48.18 27.16
C THR A 418 7.78 48.82 26.77
N VAL A 419 7.84 50.03 26.24
CA VAL A 419 6.68 50.65 25.60
C VAL A 419 6.54 50.03 24.22
N VAL A 420 5.72 48.99 24.15
CA VAL A 420 5.43 48.25 22.91
C VAL A 420 4.24 48.91 22.20
N ASP A 421 4.22 48.82 20.88
CA ASP A 421 2.92 48.77 20.22
C ASP A 421 2.29 47.38 20.45
N VAL A 422 0.97 47.32 20.54
CA VAL A 422 0.17 46.07 20.56
C VAL A 422 -0.89 46.05 19.45
N THR A 423 -0.97 47.11 18.67
CA THR A 423 -1.82 47.19 17.49
C THR A 423 -1.14 46.41 16.38
N ALA A 424 -1.87 45.44 15.81
CA ALA A 424 -1.34 44.67 14.69
C ALA A 424 -1.36 45.53 13.42
N PRO A 425 -0.30 45.47 12.58
CA PRO A 425 -0.29 46.17 11.31
C PRO A 425 -1.47 45.75 10.45
N SER A 426 -2.05 46.67 9.69
CA SER A 426 -3.07 46.34 8.69
C SER A 426 -2.45 45.51 7.56
N ILE A 427 -3.16 44.51 7.06
CA ILE A 427 -2.74 43.65 5.93
C ILE A 427 -3.82 43.58 4.85
N VAL A 428 -3.39 43.60 3.59
CA VAL A 428 -4.22 43.28 2.41
C VAL A 428 -3.49 42.25 1.56
N CYS A 429 -4.12 41.08 1.42
CA CYS A 429 -3.56 39.88 0.79
C CYS A 429 -3.44 40.02 -0.74
N PRO A 430 -2.48 39.34 -1.39
CA PRO A 430 -2.55 39.12 -2.83
C PRO A 430 -3.69 38.15 -3.16
N GLY A 431 -4.09 38.13 -4.43
CA GLY A 431 -5.10 37.18 -4.90
C GLY A 431 -4.62 35.72 -4.89
N ASN A 432 -5.56 34.79 -5.08
CA ASN A 432 -5.21 33.40 -5.40
C ASN A 432 -4.60 33.34 -6.80
N VAL A 433 -3.60 32.49 -6.99
CA VAL A 433 -2.94 32.25 -8.27
C VAL A 433 -3.34 30.87 -8.79
N LEU A 434 -3.71 30.79 -10.06
CA LEU A 434 -3.91 29.54 -10.79
C LEU A 434 -2.78 29.44 -11.83
N ALA A 435 -2.08 28.31 -11.84
CA ALA A 435 -1.00 28.02 -12.76
C ALA A 435 -1.21 26.67 -13.44
N GLU A 436 -0.73 26.58 -14.67
CA GLU A 436 -0.81 25.42 -15.53
C GLU A 436 0.36 24.46 -15.27
N CYS A 437 0.12 23.15 -15.25
CA CYS A 437 1.14 22.16 -14.96
C CYS A 437 2.10 21.91 -16.15
N VAL A 438 3.40 21.83 -15.86
CA VAL A 438 4.46 21.32 -16.75
C VAL A 438 5.42 20.44 -15.95
N ASP A 439 5.72 19.22 -16.41
CA ASP A 439 6.57 18.23 -15.73
C ASP A 439 6.16 17.97 -14.26
N GLY A 440 4.87 17.85 -13.97
CA GLY A 440 4.32 17.59 -12.63
C GLY A 440 4.33 18.77 -11.64
N GLY A 441 4.49 20.01 -12.11
CA GLY A 441 4.40 21.21 -11.26
C GLY A 441 4.37 22.51 -12.04
N ALA A 442 4.47 23.66 -11.37
CA ALA A 442 4.59 24.97 -12.02
C ALA A 442 5.47 25.92 -11.20
N GLU A 443 6.28 26.76 -11.86
CA GLU A 443 6.96 27.88 -11.22
C GLU A 443 5.95 29.01 -11.00
N VAL A 444 5.73 29.42 -9.75
CA VAL A 444 4.73 30.43 -9.39
C VAL A 444 5.31 31.43 -8.39
N ASP A 445 5.04 32.72 -8.62
CA ASP A 445 5.16 33.75 -7.59
C ASP A 445 3.78 33.94 -6.93
N PRO A 446 3.62 33.64 -5.62
CA PRO A 446 2.36 33.83 -4.90
C PRO A 446 2.04 35.31 -4.61
N GLY A 447 2.93 36.23 -5.00
CA GLY A 447 2.82 37.66 -4.75
C GLY A 447 3.25 38.06 -3.35
N VAL A 448 3.11 39.36 -3.06
CA VAL A 448 3.47 39.97 -1.77
C VAL A 448 2.25 40.72 -1.24
N ALA A 449 1.82 40.43 -0.01
CA ALA A 449 0.78 41.19 0.66
C ALA A 449 1.22 42.64 0.93
N SER A 450 0.31 43.59 0.86
CA SER A 450 0.57 44.98 1.30
C SER A 450 0.12 45.18 2.74
N GLY A 451 0.67 46.19 3.42
CA GLY A 451 0.32 46.49 4.80
C GLY A 451 0.82 47.86 5.26
N ALA A 452 0.28 48.33 6.37
CA ALA A 452 0.62 49.63 6.95
C ALA A 452 0.35 49.63 8.47
N ASP A 453 1.18 50.36 9.20
CA ASP A 453 1.16 50.45 10.66
C ASP A 453 1.08 51.91 11.13
N THR A 454 0.70 52.13 12.40
CA THR A 454 0.58 53.49 12.98
C THR A 454 1.90 54.01 13.56
N CYS A 455 2.76 53.12 14.04
CA CYS A 455 3.96 53.43 14.82
C CYS A 455 5.29 53.09 14.12
N GLY A 456 5.28 52.52 12.92
CA GLY A 456 6.50 52.18 12.20
C GLY A 456 6.35 51.82 10.72
N LEU A 457 7.47 51.33 10.15
CA LEU A 457 7.48 50.65 8.86
C LEU A 457 7.23 49.16 9.08
N VAL A 458 6.53 48.52 8.13
CA VAL A 458 6.31 47.07 8.12
C VAL A 458 7.30 46.35 7.21
N THR A 459 7.53 45.09 7.52
CA THR A 459 8.28 44.11 6.72
C THR A 459 7.32 43.04 6.19
N HIS A 460 7.65 42.39 5.07
CA HIS A 460 6.76 41.49 4.35
C HIS A 460 7.42 40.14 4.12
N SER A 461 6.65 39.05 4.23
CA SER A 461 7.11 37.68 4.00
C SER A 461 5.98 36.78 3.51
N SER A 462 6.32 35.73 2.76
CA SER A 462 5.38 34.70 2.30
C SER A 462 6.00 33.30 2.43
N SER A 463 5.18 32.31 2.80
CA SER A 463 5.61 30.92 2.96
C SER A 463 4.51 29.93 2.53
N PRO A 464 4.76 29.03 1.56
CA PRO A 464 5.93 29.01 0.68
C PRO A 464 6.12 30.30 -0.14
N GLY A 465 7.37 30.67 -0.41
CA GLY A 465 7.70 31.80 -1.29
C GLY A 465 7.55 31.46 -2.77
N ALA A 466 8.05 32.33 -3.64
CA ALA A 466 8.10 32.07 -5.09
C ALA A 466 9.02 30.88 -5.43
N GLY A 467 8.57 30.01 -6.34
CA GLY A 467 9.29 28.81 -6.77
C GLY A 467 8.35 27.73 -7.33
N ARG A 468 8.83 26.49 -7.39
CA ARG A 468 8.08 25.37 -7.99
C ARG A 468 7.07 24.75 -7.03
N PHE A 469 5.79 24.86 -7.38
CA PHE A 469 4.67 24.21 -6.69
C PHE A 469 4.29 22.90 -7.40
N PRO A 470 4.02 21.80 -6.68
CA PRO A 470 3.51 20.56 -7.28
C PRO A 470 2.02 20.68 -7.64
N VAL A 471 1.52 19.77 -8.48
CA VAL A 471 0.08 19.67 -8.80
C VAL A 471 -0.78 19.59 -7.52
N GLY A 472 -1.81 20.42 -7.44
CA GLY A 472 -2.70 20.52 -6.29
C GLY A 472 -2.93 21.96 -5.83
N SER A 473 -3.35 22.10 -4.56
CA SER A 473 -3.74 23.38 -3.95
C SER A 473 -2.84 23.66 -2.73
N THR A 474 -1.79 24.46 -2.91
CA THR A 474 -0.93 24.92 -1.82
C THR A 474 -1.47 26.23 -1.23
N THR A 475 -1.69 26.25 0.07
CA THR A 475 -1.97 27.50 0.80
C THR A 475 -0.66 28.22 1.09
N VAL A 476 -0.58 29.50 0.73
CA VAL A 476 0.56 30.38 1.04
C VAL A 476 0.13 31.36 2.12
N THR A 477 0.84 31.36 3.24
CA THR A 477 0.65 32.34 4.31
C THR A 477 1.54 33.55 4.04
N HIS A 478 0.91 34.72 3.95
CA HIS A 478 1.57 36.02 3.87
C HIS A 478 1.53 36.67 5.24
N THR A 479 2.66 37.16 5.72
CA THR A 479 2.79 37.82 7.02
C THR A 479 3.44 39.18 6.83
N VAL A 480 2.78 40.22 7.33
CA VAL A 480 3.39 41.54 7.54
C VAL A 480 3.70 41.71 9.03
N ALA A 481 4.89 42.24 9.34
CA ALA A 481 5.36 42.45 10.71
C ALA A 481 5.83 43.90 10.88
N ASP A 482 5.41 44.58 11.94
CA ASP A 482 5.94 45.91 12.30
C ASP A 482 7.37 45.82 12.87
N ALA A 483 7.91 46.96 13.31
CA ALA A 483 9.23 47.03 13.95
C ALA A 483 9.27 46.41 15.38
N TYR A 484 8.12 46.07 15.97
CA TYR A 484 7.97 45.50 17.32
C TYR A 484 7.54 44.02 17.30
N SER A 485 7.49 43.39 16.12
CA SER A 485 7.05 42.02 15.87
C SER A 485 5.55 41.76 16.11
N ASN A 486 4.72 42.80 16.15
CA ASN A 486 3.29 42.65 15.93
C ASN A 486 3.08 42.19 14.48
N THR A 487 2.35 41.09 14.31
CA THR A 487 2.12 40.48 12.99
C THR A 487 0.65 40.48 12.64
N ALA A 488 0.36 40.75 11.38
CA ALA A 488 -0.88 40.35 10.75
C ALA A 488 -0.56 39.38 9.63
N ALA A 489 -1.32 38.28 9.57
CA ALA A 489 -1.14 37.23 8.59
C ALA A 489 -2.45 36.93 7.88
N CYS A 490 -2.37 36.61 6.60
CA CYS A 490 -3.50 36.10 5.83
C CYS A 490 -3.03 35.15 4.72
N THR A 491 -3.96 34.38 4.16
CA THR A 491 -3.63 33.32 3.21
C THR A 491 -4.12 33.65 1.80
N SER A 492 -3.28 33.35 0.82
CA SER A 492 -3.71 33.12 -0.56
C SER A 492 -3.48 31.66 -0.92
N ARG A 493 -3.99 31.23 -2.08
CA ARG A 493 -3.82 29.87 -2.60
C ARG A 493 -3.08 29.92 -3.94
N VAL A 494 -2.02 29.13 -4.06
CA VAL A 494 -1.47 28.71 -5.35
C VAL A 494 -2.14 27.39 -5.70
N THR A 495 -2.82 27.35 -6.85
CA THR A 495 -3.38 26.12 -7.41
C THR A 495 -2.60 25.80 -8.68
N VAL A 496 -1.93 24.65 -8.70
CA VAL A 496 -1.36 24.09 -9.92
C VAL A 496 -2.30 23.01 -10.40
N ALA A 497 -2.86 23.19 -11.59
CA ALA A 497 -3.75 22.24 -12.23
C ALA A 497 -3.24 21.94 -13.64
N ASP A 498 -3.52 20.73 -14.13
CA ASP A 498 -3.50 20.46 -15.56
C ASP A 498 -4.90 20.71 -16.13
N THR A 499 -4.99 21.57 -17.13
CA THR A 499 -6.21 21.89 -17.89
C THR A 499 -6.05 21.65 -19.39
N GLN A 500 -4.89 21.14 -19.82
CA GLN A 500 -4.61 20.84 -21.22
C GLN A 500 -4.97 19.38 -21.53
N ALA A 501 -5.38 19.14 -22.77
CA ALA A 501 -5.60 17.78 -23.26
C ALA A 501 -4.30 17.26 -23.89
N PRO A 502 -3.91 15.99 -23.65
CA PRO A 502 -2.70 15.43 -24.23
C PRO A 502 -2.68 15.49 -25.76
N GLU A 503 -1.53 15.81 -26.35
CA GLU A 503 -1.35 15.81 -27.80
C GLU A 503 -1.26 14.36 -28.30
N VAL A 504 -2.23 13.94 -29.11
CA VAL A 504 -2.26 12.60 -29.72
C VAL A 504 -1.84 12.70 -31.19
N ALA A 505 -0.79 11.98 -31.56
CA ALA A 505 -0.24 11.96 -32.91
C ALA A 505 -0.31 10.54 -33.51
N VAL A 506 -1.02 10.39 -34.63
CA VAL A 506 -1.11 9.10 -35.33
C VAL A 506 0.25 8.69 -35.91
N VAL A 507 0.70 7.46 -35.65
CA VAL A 507 2.04 7.02 -36.05
C VAL A 507 2.05 6.71 -37.55
N GLY A 508 2.84 7.42 -38.34
CA GLY A 508 2.83 7.28 -39.80
C GLY A 508 1.71 8.09 -40.46
N TYR A 509 0.95 7.49 -41.38
CA TYR A 509 -0.06 8.22 -42.16
C TYR A 509 -1.40 8.38 -41.43
N ASP A 510 -2.00 9.56 -41.56
CA ASP A 510 -3.34 9.93 -41.12
C ASP A 510 -4.43 9.37 -42.07
N SER A 511 -4.14 9.33 -43.38
CA SER A 511 -5.00 8.77 -44.43
C SER A 511 -4.30 7.61 -45.13
N MET A 512 -4.83 6.39 -44.97
CA MET A 512 -4.35 5.17 -45.62
C MET A 512 -5.35 4.66 -46.66
N THR A 513 -4.87 3.96 -47.71
CA THR A 513 -5.73 3.29 -48.70
C THR A 513 -5.36 1.80 -48.78
N VAL A 514 -6.36 0.93 -48.80
CA VAL A 514 -6.22 -0.53 -48.75
C VAL A 514 -7.12 -1.16 -49.82
N GLU A 515 -6.61 -2.09 -50.64
CA GLU A 515 -7.47 -2.87 -51.54
C GLU A 515 -8.29 -3.90 -50.76
N CYS A 516 -9.53 -4.17 -51.20
CA CYS A 516 -10.38 -5.18 -50.60
C CYS A 516 -9.70 -6.57 -50.52
N GLY A 517 -9.82 -7.21 -49.36
CA GLY A 517 -9.23 -8.50 -49.04
C GLY A 517 -7.73 -8.48 -48.68
N LYS A 518 -7.05 -7.33 -48.69
CA LYS A 518 -5.67 -7.22 -48.17
C LYS A 518 -5.66 -7.05 -46.66
N PRO A 519 -4.70 -7.66 -45.94
CA PRO A 519 -4.55 -7.41 -44.51
C PRO A 519 -4.21 -5.94 -44.26
N TYR A 520 -4.99 -5.29 -43.40
CA TYR A 520 -4.66 -4.01 -42.80
C TYR A 520 -4.04 -4.26 -41.43
N PHE A 521 -2.99 -3.50 -41.09
CA PHE A 521 -2.38 -3.49 -39.77
C PHE A 521 -2.31 -2.02 -39.33
N ASP A 522 -2.78 -1.72 -38.13
CA ASP A 522 -2.79 -0.35 -37.62
C ASP A 522 -1.42 0.01 -37.02
N PRO A 523 -0.75 1.08 -37.48
CA PRO A 523 0.47 1.57 -36.84
C PRO A 523 0.23 2.19 -35.44
N GLY A 524 -1.02 2.44 -35.05
CA GLY A 524 -1.37 3.08 -33.78
C GLY A 524 -1.12 4.59 -33.74
N ALA A 525 -1.01 5.12 -32.53
CA ALA A 525 -0.74 6.54 -32.23
C ALA A 525 0.18 6.66 -31.00
N ALA A 526 0.92 7.76 -30.92
CA ALA A 526 1.64 8.21 -29.73
C ALA A 526 0.82 9.30 -29.03
N ALA A 527 1.06 9.50 -27.73
CA ALA A 527 0.45 10.58 -26.95
C ALA A 527 1.45 11.17 -25.97
N PHE A 528 1.53 12.50 -25.93
CA PHE A 528 2.37 13.23 -24.98
C PHE A 528 1.56 14.31 -24.28
N ASP A 529 1.82 14.50 -22.99
CA ASP A 529 1.18 15.51 -22.17
C ASP A 529 2.21 16.42 -21.48
N GLY A 530 1.87 17.71 -21.33
CA GLY A 530 2.74 18.70 -20.71
C GLY A 530 2.98 18.47 -19.21
N CYS A 531 1.98 17.96 -18.48
CA CYS A 531 2.07 17.68 -17.06
C CYS A 531 2.60 16.27 -16.76
N TYR A 532 2.16 15.28 -17.54
CA TYR A 532 2.33 13.84 -17.25
C TYR A 532 3.30 13.09 -18.19
N GLY A 533 3.79 13.70 -19.27
CA GLY A 533 4.80 13.11 -20.16
C GLY A 533 4.24 12.10 -21.16
N ASP A 534 4.96 11.01 -21.42
CA ASP A 534 4.59 10.01 -22.43
C ASP A 534 3.42 9.11 -21.99
N LEU A 535 2.25 9.37 -22.56
CA LEU A 535 1.00 8.63 -22.34
C LEU A 535 0.72 7.63 -23.47
N SER A 536 1.65 7.39 -24.41
CA SER A 536 1.41 6.53 -25.59
C SER A 536 0.96 5.11 -25.22
N HIS A 537 1.37 4.61 -24.06
CA HIS A 537 1.01 3.30 -23.53
C HIS A 537 -0.44 3.19 -22.98
N THR A 538 -1.16 4.32 -22.83
CA THR A 538 -2.56 4.38 -22.36
C THR A 538 -3.55 4.72 -23.47
N VAL A 539 -3.08 4.91 -24.71
CA VAL A 539 -3.92 5.25 -25.87
C VAL A 539 -4.90 4.11 -26.17
N THR A 540 -6.19 4.43 -26.12
CA THR A 540 -7.27 3.52 -26.54
C THR A 540 -7.65 3.77 -28.00
N VAL A 541 -8.06 2.73 -28.72
CA VAL A 541 -8.48 2.83 -30.13
C VAL A 541 -9.95 2.44 -30.26
N SER A 542 -10.73 3.22 -30.99
CA SER A 542 -12.14 2.97 -31.27
C SER A 542 -12.45 3.07 -32.77
N GLY A 543 -13.52 2.41 -33.21
CA GLY A 543 -13.78 2.16 -34.64
C GLY A 543 -13.07 0.88 -35.14
N SER A 544 -13.38 0.47 -36.37
CA SER A 544 -12.77 -0.69 -37.02
C SER A 544 -12.71 -0.51 -38.55
N VAL A 545 -11.82 -1.24 -39.22
CA VAL A 545 -11.66 -1.22 -40.68
C VAL A 545 -12.14 -2.54 -41.28
N ASN A 546 -13.30 -2.53 -41.94
CA ASN A 546 -13.75 -3.72 -42.68
C ASN A 546 -13.10 -3.77 -44.06
N ILE A 547 -11.97 -4.49 -44.14
CA ILE A 547 -11.19 -4.72 -45.37
C ILE A 547 -11.95 -5.50 -46.47
N ARG A 548 -13.17 -6.00 -46.25
CA ARG A 548 -13.97 -6.66 -47.30
C ARG A 548 -14.94 -5.73 -48.03
N VAL A 549 -15.28 -4.58 -47.44
CA VAL A 549 -16.34 -3.70 -47.94
C VAL A 549 -15.76 -2.34 -48.31
N ALA A 550 -16.01 -1.90 -49.56
CA ALA A 550 -15.59 -0.58 -50.05
C ALA A 550 -16.17 0.52 -49.14
N GLY A 551 -15.31 1.42 -48.65
CA GLY A 551 -15.72 2.38 -47.63
C GLY A 551 -14.62 3.33 -47.19
N THR A 552 -15.01 4.29 -46.36
CA THR A 552 -14.08 5.14 -45.61
C THR A 552 -14.34 4.88 -44.14
N TYR A 553 -13.38 4.26 -43.48
CA TYR A 553 -13.43 3.90 -42.06
C TYR A 553 -12.62 4.91 -41.26
N THR A 554 -13.05 5.21 -40.04
CA THR A 554 -12.33 6.09 -39.12
C THR A 554 -11.97 5.31 -37.87
N LEU A 555 -10.68 5.28 -37.55
CA LEU A 555 -10.17 4.88 -36.25
C LEU A 555 -9.95 6.15 -35.43
N THR A 556 -10.47 6.18 -34.21
CA THR A 556 -10.29 7.30 -33.27
C THR A 556 -9.46 6.84 -32.08
N TYR A 557 -8.26 7.42 -31.96
CA TYR A 557 -7.35 7.25 -30.84
C TYR A 557 -7.76 8.22 -29.76
N THR A 558 -7.98 7.73 -28.55
CA THR A 558 -8.41 8.51 -27.39
C THR A 558 -7.49 8.22 -26.22
N VAL A 559 -6.92 9.26 -25.63
CA VAL A 559 -6.12 9.17 -24.40
C VAL A 559 -6.75 10.07 -23.34
N LYS A 560 -6.56 9.69 -22.08
CA LYS A 560 -7.00 10.45 -20.92
C LYS A 560 -5.91 10.42 -19.86
N ASP A 561 -5.49 11.61 -19.44
CA ASP A 561 -4.51 11.84 -18.38
C ASP A 561 -5.13 11.66 -16.96
N ALA A 562 -4.32 11.96 -15.94
CA ALA A 562 -4.71 11.78 -14.54
C ALA A 562 -5.48 12.97 -13.93
N ALA A 563 -5.45 14.17 -14.54
CA ALA A 563 -6.34 15.27 -14.15
C ALA A 563 -7.75 15.06 -14.71
N GLY A 564 -7.81 14.44 -15.88
CA GLY A 564 -8.98 13.88 -16.52
C GLY A 564 -9.33 14.53 -17.86
N ASN A 565 -8.41 15.29 -18.45
CA ASN A 565 -8.56 15.88 -19.77
C ASN A 565 -8.51 14.77 -20.85
N VAL A 566 -8.87 15.07 -22.10
CA VAL A 566 -9.05 14.03 -23.13
C VAL A 566 -8.49 14.47 -24.47
N GLY A 567 -7.37 13.85 -24.86
CA GLY A 567 -6.75 14.01 -26.18
C GLY A 567 -7.34 13.02 -27.19
N THR A 568 -7.58 13.48 -28.42
CA THR A 568 -8.07 12.61 -29.51
C THR A 568 -7.41 12.89 -30.84
N ALA A 569 -7.14 11.84 -31.62
CA ALA A 569 -6.76 11.93 -33.02
C ALA A 569 -7.51 10.88 -33.87
N THR A 570 -7.55 11.05 -35.19
CA THR A 570 -8.26 10.15 -36.09
C THR A 570 -7.40 9.69 -37.27
N ARG A 571 -7.42 8.39 -37.57
CA ARG A 571 -6.89 7.81 -38.82
C ARG A 571 -8.06 7.45 -39.73
N THR A 572 -8.00 7.93 -40.97
CA THR A 572 -8.92 7.55 -42.05
C THR A 572 -8.33 6.39 -42.84
N VAL A 573 -9.09 5.31 -43.02
CA VAL A 573 -8.69 4.18 -43.87
C VAL A 573 -9.72 3.99 -44.97
N ARG A 574 -9.32 4.29 -46.20
CA ARG A 574 -10.13 4.12 -47.41
C ARG A 574 -9.93 2.71 -47.96
N VAL A 575 -10.92 1.85 -47.80
CA VAL A 575 -10.94 0.54 -48.45
C VAL A 575 -11.55 0.72 -49.84
N VAL A 576 -10.81 0.29 -50.87
CA VAL A 576 -11.21 0.40 -52.28
C VAL A 576 -11.35 -0.99 -52.93
N PRO A 577 -12.21 -1.14 -53.95
CA PRO A 577 -12.16 -2.32 -54.81
C PRO A 577 -10.75 -2.52 -55.37
N GLY A 578 -10.28 -3.77 -55.38
CA GLY A 578 -9.03 -4.12 -56.06
C GLY A 578 -9.17 -4.06 -57.58
N ALA A 579 -8.12 -4.43 -58.30
CA ALA A 579 -8.10 -4.42 -59.78
C ALA A 579 -9.21 -5.24 -60.49
N SER A 580 -9.95 -6.08 -59.76
CA SER A 580 -11.17 -6.79 -60.24
C SER A 580 -12.43 -5.91 -60.32
N GLY A 581 -12.41 -4.69 -59.76
CA GLY A 581 -13.54 -3.75 -59.77
C GLY A 581 -14.61 -4.00 -58.70
N THR A 582 -14.51 -5.09 -57.94
CA THR A 582 -15.42 -5.44 -56.84
C THR A 582 -14.69 -5.55 -55.51
N CYS A 583 -15.36 -5.10 -54.46
CA CYS A 583 -15.26 -5.67 -53.13
C CYS A 583 -16.29 -6.80 -53.03
N GLU A 584 -16.23 -7.68 -52.02
CA GLU A 584 -17.31 -8.65 -51.83
C GLU A 584 -18.55 -7.90 -51.32
N ASP A 585 -19.57 -7.77 -52.18
CA ASP A 585 -20.79 -7.03 -51.86
C ASP A 585 -21.57 -7.66 -50.70
N ARG A 586 -22.22 -6.80 -49.89
CA ARG A 586 -22.84 -7.18 -48.61
C ARG A 586 -23.95 -8.22 -48.79
N HIS A 587 -23.77 -9.41 -48.19
CA HIS A 587 -24.82 -10.42 -48.01
C HIS A 587 -24.63 -11.18 -46.67
N GLY A 588 -24.82 -10.46 -45.55
CA GLY A 588 -25.16 -11.01 -44.24
C GLY A 588 -24.10 -11.79 -43.46
N GLY A 589 -24.48 -12.22 -42.25
CA GLY A 589 -23.64 -13.05 -41.39
C GLY A 589 -22.69 -12.26 -40.48
N TRP A 590 -21.46 -12.75 -40.33
CA TRP A 590 -20.53 -12.28 -39.28
C TRP A 590 -19.80 -10.98 -39.63
N ILE A 591 -19.95 -9.98 -38.77
CA ILE A 591 -19.37 -8.63 -38.91
C ILE A 591 -18.52 -8.32 -37.66
N LEU A 592 -17.24 -8.02 -37.86
CA LEU A 592 -16.31 -7.63 -36.80
C LEU A 592 -16.76 -6.36 -36.06
N THR A 593 -16.64 -6.36 -34.74
CA THR A 593 -16.83 -5.18 -33.87
C THR A 593 -15.47 -4.56 -33.52
N GLY A 594 -15.40 -3.67 -32.53
CA GLY A 594 -14.15 -3.48 -31.78
C GLY A 594 -13.76 -4.75 -31.01
N SER A 595 -12.50 -4.86 -30.62
CA SER A 595 -11.98 -5.89 -29.71
C SER A 595 -12.05 -5.43 -28.25
N MET A 596 -12.07 -6.39 -27.32
CA MET A 596 -11.88 -6.16 -25.88
C MET A 596 -10.48 -5.59 -25.60
N ALA A 597 -10.30 -4.90 -24.48
CA ALA A 597 -9.00 -4.38 -24.05
C ALA A 597 -8.00 -5.49 -23.69
N LEU A 598 -8.48 -6.67 -23.28
CA LEU A 598 -7.66 -7.84 -22.98
C LEU A 598 -8.26 -9.13 -23.58
N PRO A 599 -7.43 -10.10 -24.00
CA PRO A 599 -7.92 -11.38 -24.52
C PRO A 599 -8.58 -12.21 -23.41
N ARG A 600 -9.69 -12.89 -23.75
CA ARG A 600 -10.47 -13.69 -22.79
C ARG A 600 -10.78 -15.08 -23.33
N MET A 601 -10.57 -16.09 -22.49
CA MET A 601 -10.98 -17.48 -22.72
C MET A 601 -11.54 -18.05 -21.43
N LEU A 602 -12.52 -18.97 -21.51
CA LEU A 602 -13.23 -19.49 -20.32
C LEU A 602 -13.87 -18.39 -19.45
N HIS A 603 -14.20 -17.26 -20.09
CA HIS A 603 -14.97 -16.16 -19.54
C HIS A 603 -16.47 -16.39 -19.75
N THR A 604 -17.30 -15.47 -19.26
CA THR A 604 -18.75 -15.45 -19.50
C THR A 604 -19.19 -14.14 -20.12
N ALA A 605 -20.23 -14.18 -20.95
CA ALA A 605 -20.95 -13.01 -21.46
C ALA A 605 -22.41 -13.04 -20.98
N THR A 606 -23.02 -11.89 -20.69
CA THR A 606 -24.41 -11.80 -20.20
C THR A 606 -25.07 -10.49 -20.62
N LEU A 607 -26.24 -10.59 -21.26
CA LEU A 607 -27.05 -9.45 -21.70
C LEU A 607 -27.76 -8.77 -20.52
N LEU A 608 -27.42 -7.51 -20.26
CA LEU A 608 -28.01 -6.67 -19.22
C LEU A 608 -29.36 -6.09 -19.66
N ASP A 609 -30.12 -5.50 -18.73
CA ASP A 609 -31.44 -4.92 -19.03
C ASP A 609 -31.38 -3.61 -19.83
N ASP A 610 -30.22 -2.94 -19.83
CA ASP A 610 -29.93 -1.80 -20.70
C ASP A 610 -29.51 -2.21 -22.14
N GLY A 611 -29.46 -3.52 -22.42
CA GLY A 611 -29.09 -4.08 -23.73
C GLY A 611 -27.58 -4.24 -23.94
N ARG A 612 -26.72 -3.79 -23.03
CA ARG A 612 -25.26 -4.01 -23.10
C ARG A 612 -24.91 -5.44 -22.70
N VAL A 613 -23.77 -5.95 -23.16
CA VAL A 613 -23.27 -7.27 -22.77
C VAL A 613 -22.10 -7.13 -21.80
N LEU A 614 -22.30 -7.60 -20.57
CA LEU A 614 -21.23 -7.77 -19.58
C LEU A 614 -20.37 -8.98 -19.95
N VAL A 615 -19.06 -8.78 -20.05
CA VAL A 615 -18.08 -9.84 -20.30
C VAL A 615 -17.05 -9.84 -19.17
N ALA A 616 -16.93 -10.98 -18.49
CA ALA A 616 -16.24 -11.07 -17.19
C ALA A 616 -15.49 -12.38 -16.99
N GLY A 617 -14.38 -12.30 -16.24
CA GLY A 617 -13.46 -13.40 -15.95
C GLY A 617 -12.53 -13.76 -17.12
N GLY A 618 -11.85 -14.90 -16.97
CA GLY A 618 -10.94 -15.49 -17.96
C GLY A 618 -9.58 -15.90 -17.37
N PHE A 619 -8.59 -15.02 -17.50
CA PHE A 619 -7.26 -15.11 -16.86
C PHE A 619 -7.00 -13.95 -15.88
N ASN A 620 -7.96 -13.04 -15.70
CA ASN A 620 -7.80 -11.82 -14.91
C ASN A 620 -9.13 -11.45 -14.21
N THR A 621 -9.08 -10.40 -13.40
CA THR A 621 -10.23 -9.84 -12.65
C THR A 621 -10.97 -8.73 -13.40
N THR A 622 -10.54 -8.32 -14.60
CA THR A 622 -11.22 -7.20 -15.28
C THR A 622 -12.55 -7.64 -15.85
N SER A 623 -13.50 -6.71 -15.99
CA SER A 623 -14.71 -6.95 -16.76
C SER A 623 -15.08 -5.74 -17.61
N GLU A 624 -15.76 -5.99 -18.73
CA GLU A 624 -16.03 -5.00 -19.77
C GLU A 624 -17.50 -5.07 -20.20
N LEU A 625 -18.00 -3.96 -20.72
CA LEU A 625 -19.33 -3.80 -21.28
C LEU A 625 -19.22 -3.51 -22.78
N TYR A 626 -19.77 -4.39 -23.60
CA TYR A 626 -20.01 -4.13 -25.02
C TYR A 626 -21.35 -3.42 -25.20
N ASP A 627 -21.33 -2.29 -25.88
CA ASP A 627 -22.54 -1.58 -26.31
C ASP A 627 -22.89 -1.97 -27.76
N PRO A 628 -24.06 -2.57 -28.04
CA PRO A 628 -24.43 -3.03 -29.38
C PRO A 628 -24.88 -1.90 -30.32
N VAL A 629 -25.18 -0.71 -29.80
CA VAL A 629 -25.62 0.45 -30.59
C VAL A 629 -24.40 1.18 -31.14
N THR A 630 -23.40 1.45 -30.30
CA THR A 630 -22.13 2.08 -30.71
C THR A 630 -21.10 1.09 -31.26
N LYS A 631 -21.25 -0.21 -30.93
CA LYS A 631 -20.31 -1.31 -31.22
C LYS A 631 -18.95 -1.16 -30.53
N THR A 632 -18.91 -0.41 -29.43
CA THR A 632 -17.70 -0.12 -28.64
C THR A 632 -17.64 -0.92 -27.34
N TRP A 633 -16.42 -1.15 -26.86
CA TRP A 633 -16.16 -1.69 -25.52
C TRP A 633 -15.91 -0.57 -24.51
N SER A 634 -16.22 -0.84 -23.25
CA SER A 634 -15.94 0.06 -22.12
C SER A 634 -15.62 -0.76 -20.87
N ALA A 635 -14.65 -0.33 -20.07
CA ALA A 635 -14.33 -0.99 -18.81
C ALA A 635 -15.46 -0.77 -17.78
N THR A 636 -15.71 -1.78 -16.95
CA THR A 636 -16.52 -1.66 -15.74
C THR A 636 -15.72 -2.20 -14.55
N GLY A 637 -16.25 -2.14 -13.32
CA GLY A 637 -15.54 -2.58 -12.13
C GLY A 637 -15.03 -4.02 -12.23
N ASN A 638 -13.89 -4.30 -11.59
CA ASN A 638 -13.27 -5.62 -11.58
C ASN A 638 -14.01 -6.58 -10.65
N THR A 639 -13.98 -7.89 -10.98
CA THR A 639 -14.38 -8.97 -10.07
C THR A 639 -13.43 -9.04 -8.88
N LEU A 640 -13.92 -9.53 -7.75
CA LEU A 640 -13.18 -9.69 -6.51
C LEU A 640 -12.22 -10.89 -6.55
N GLY A 641 -12.61 -11.96 -7.23
CA GLY A 641 -11.76 -13.08 -7.60
C GLY A 641 -11.47 -13.14 -9.10
N ALA A 642 -10.38 -13.79 -9.50
CA ALA A 642 -10.18 -14.17 -10.90
C ALA A 642 -11.07 -15.40 -11.19
N HIS A 643 -12.05 -15.28 -12.09
CA HIS A 643 -13.00 -16.36 -12.38
C HIS A 643 -12.75 -17.01 -13.74
N ARG A 644 -12.43 -18.30 -13.73
CA ARG A 644 -12.14 -19.12 -14.91
C ARG A 644 -13.08 -20.31 -15.01
N GLY A 645 -13.75 -20.50 -16.15
CA GLY A 645 -14.62 -21.66 -16.39
C GLY A 645 -15.76 -21.78 -15.36
N HIS A 646 -16.15 -20.63 -14.84
CA HIS A 646 -17.29 -20.35 -13.98
C HIS A 646 -18.57 -20.28 -14.81
N THR A 647 -19.68 -20.00 -14.13
CA THR A 647 -20.96 -19.65 -14.77
C THR A 647 -21.38 -18.24 -14.40
N ALA A 648 -22.00 -17.52 -15.33
CA ALA A 648 -22.73 -16.29 -15.06
C ALA A 648 -24.24 -16.53 -15.21
N THR A 649 -25.04 -15.90 -14.38
CA THR A 649 -26.51 -15.99 -14.43
C THR A 649 -27.13 -14.66 -14.07
N LYS A 650 -27.86 -14.07 -15.02
CA LYS A 650 -28.69 -12.88 -14.78
C LYS A 650 -29.82 -13.24 -13.81
N LEU A 651 -30.05 -12.39 -12.81
CA LEU A 651 -31.08 -12.55 -11.79
C LEU A 651 -32.33 -11.73 -12.17
N PRO A 652 -33.51 -12.03 -11.58
CA PRO A 652 -34.76 -11.31 -11.88
C PRO A 652 -34.74 -9.81 -11.54
N ASP A 653 -33.75 -9.32 -10.79
CA ASP A 653 -33.54 -7.91 -10.44
C ASP A 653 -32.38 -7.26 -11.21
N GLY A 654 -31.96 -7.86 -12.34
CA GLY A 654 -30.95 -7.33 -13.26
C GLY A 654 -29.50 -7.50 -12.81
N ARG A 655 -29.24 -7.92 -11.56
CA ARG A 655 -27.90 -8.34 -11.12
C ARG A 655 -27.40 -9.54 -11.93
N VAL A 656 -26.08 -9.72 -12.03
CA VAL A 656 -25.49 -10.93 -12.60
C VAL A 656 -24.68 -11.65 -11.52
N LEU A 657 -25.06 -12.88 -11.20
CA LEU A 657 -24.29 -13.79 -10.34
C LEU A 657 -23.19 -14.46 -11.17
N ILE A 658 -21.93 -14.32 -10.75
CA ILE A 658 -20.85 -15.25 -11.10
C ILE A 658 -20.75 -16.32 -10.01
N ALA A 659 -20.58 -17.58 -10.41
CA ALA A 659 -20.45 -18.71 -9.50
C ALA A 659 -19.39 -19.74 -9.98
N GLY A 660 -18.55 -20.16 -9.04
CA GLY A 660 -17.47 -21.13 -9.21
C GLY A 660 -16.29 -20.61 -10.03
N GLY A 661 -15.48 -21.54 -10.51
CA GLY A 661 -14.32 -21.32 -11.36
C GLY A 661 -12.97 -21.70 -10.73
N GLY A 662 -11.93 -21.71 -11.57
CA GLY A 662 -10.54 -21.66 -11.12
C GLY A 662 -10.16 -20.23 -10.71
N VAL A 663 -9.32 -20.12 -9.68
CA VAL A 663 -8.83 -18.87 -9.07
C VAL A 663 -7.30 -18.90 -9.03
N CYS A 664 -6.65 -17.80 -9.40
CA CYS A 664 -5.19 -17.67 -9.30
C CYS A 664 -4.79 -16.22 -9.00
N PRO A 665 -4.14 -15.93 -7.85
CA PRO A 665 -3.99 -16.81 -6.69
C PRO A 665 -5.34 -17.18 -6.05
N ILE A 666 -5.31 -18.12 -5.10
CA ILE A 666 -6.50 -18.66 -4.42
C ILE A 666 -7.15 -17.66 -3.46
N THR A 667 -8.09 -16.86 -3.95
CA THR A 667 -9.09 -16.18 -3.10
C THR A 667 -10.24 -17.13 -2.74
N SER A 668 -10.81 -17.02 -1.54
CA SER A 668 -11.97 -17.81 -1.10
C SER A 668 -13.30 -17.39 -1.74
N THR A 669 -13.30 -16.35 -2.57
CA THR A 669 -14.45 -15.81 -3.30
C THR A 669 -14.93 -16.77 -4.39
N THR A 670 -15.76 -17.74 -4.01
CA THR A 670 -16.34 -18.72 -4.96
C THR A 670 -17.56 -18.19 -5.72
N ALA A 671 -18.15 -17.07 -5.31
CA ALA A 671 -19.25 -16.42 -6.03
C ALA A 671 -19.36 -14.93 -5.72
N GLU A 672 -19.81 -14.14 -6.70
CA GLU A 672 -19.97 -12.69 -6.58
C GLU A 672 -21.05 -12.13 -7.52
N LEU A 673 -21.52 -10.90 -7.23
CA LEU A 673 -22.64 -10.24 -7.88
C LEU A 673 -22.20 -8.95 -8.57
N TYR A 674 -22.39 -8.85 -9.88
CA TYR A 674 -22.37 -7.57 -10.57
C TYR A 674 -23.68 -6.80 -10.32
N VAL A 675 -23.56 -5.49 -10.06
CA VAL A 675 -24.68 -4.57 -9.89
C VAL A 675 -24.60 -3.52 -11.01
N PRO A 676 -25.36 -3.66 -12.12
CA PRO A 676 -25.23 -2.80 -13.30
C PRO A 676 -25.37 -1.30 -13.01
N ALA A 677 -26.32 -0.93 -12.16
CA ALA A 677 -26.56 0.47 -11.76
C ALA A 677 -25.40 1.14 -11.00
N LEU A 678 -24.41 0.36 -10.54
CA LEU A 678 -23.20 0.84 -9.86
C LEU A 678 -21.92 0.59 -10.67
N GLY A 679 -21.98 -0.17 -11.77
CA GLY A 679 -20.80 -0.63 -12.51
C GLY A 679 -19.81 -1.44 -11.67
N LYS A 680 -20.27 -2.13 -10.61
CA LYS A 680 -19.40 -2.73 -9.58
C LYS A 680 -19.84 -4.13 -9.17
N TRP A 681 -18.86 -4.90 -8.70
CA TRP A 681 -19.06 -6.21 -8.09
C TRP A 681 -19.16 -6.13 -6.56
N ARG A 682 -19.80 -7.13 -5.95
CA ARG A 682 -19.88 -7.34 -4.49
C ARG A 682 -19.91 -8.83 -4.16
N PRO A 683 -19.51 -9.28 -2.96
CA PRO A 683 -19.55 -10.68 -2.59
C PRO A 683 -20.98 -11.26 -2.67
N ALA A 684 -21.09 -12.48 -3.21
CA ALA A 684 -22.21 -13.35 -2.88
C ALA A 684 -21.84 -14.16 -1.63
N GLY A 685 -22.78 -14.94 -1.07
CA GLY A 685 -22.39 -16.04 -0.20
C GLY A 685 -21.45 -17.02 -0.92
N ALA A 686 -20.64 -17.77 -0.19
CA ALA A 686 -19.77 -18.79 -0.78
C ALA A 686 -20.56 -20.06 -1.15
N LEU A 687 -20.19 -20.68 -2.27
CA LEU A 687 -20.58 -22.07 -2.59
C LEU A 687 -20.07 -23.02 -1.50
N ASN A 688 -20.89 -24.02 -1.14
CA ASN A 688 -20.54 -25.04 -0.15
C ASN A 688 -19.58 -26.10 -0.72
N THR A 689 -19.53 -26.26 -2.05
CA THR A 689 -18.54 -27.07 -2.78
C THR A 689 -17.88 -26.21 -3.86
N GLN A 690 -16.54 -26.20 -3.95
CA GLN A 690 -15.85 -25.56 -5.08
C GLN A 690 -16.17 -26.28 -6.39
N ARG A 691 -16.45 -25.53 -7.45
CA ARG A 691 -16.93 -26.06 -8.74
C ARG A 691 -16.25 -25.41 -9.92
N TYR A 692 -15.82 -26.24 -10.87
CA TYR A 692 -15.24 -25.85 -12.15
C TYR A 692 -15.89 -26.62 -13.29
N HIS A 693 -16.26 -25.96 -14.40
CA HIS A 693 -16.99 -26.59 -15.52
C HIS A 693 -18.29 -27.33 -15.09
N HIS A 694 -18.96 -26.79 -14.06
CA HIS A 694 -20.36 -27.01 -13.74
C HIS A 694 -21.26 -26.24 -14.72
N THR A 695 -22.59 -26.39 -14.59
CA THR A 695 -23.54 -25.46 -15.23
C THR A 695 -24.51 -24.87 -14.21
N ALA A 696 -25.14 -23.75 -14.60
CA ALA A 696 -26.04 -22.98 -13.76
C ALA A 696 -27.31 -22.60 -14.52
N VAL A 697 -28.46 -22.61 -13.84
CA VAL A 697 -29.78 -22.29 -14.41
C VAL A 697 -30.58 -21.46 -13.42
N LEU A 698 -31.11 -20.31 -13.87
CA LEU A 698 -32.13 -19.57 -13.13
C LEU A 698 -33.43 -20.36 -13.15
N LEU A 699 -33.99 -20.64 -11.98
CA LEU A 699 -35.24 -21.35 -11.80
C LEU A 699 -36.44 -20.38 -11.79
N PRO A 700 -37.67 -20.83 -12.12
CA PRO A 700 -38.87 -20.00 -12.08
C PRO A 700 -39.21 -19.38 -10.71
N ASN A 701 -38.62 -19.90 -9.62
CA ASN A 701 -38.74 -19.36 -8.26
C ASN A 701 -37.68 -18.27 -7.93
N GLY A 702 -36.88 -17.85 -8.91
CA GLY A 702 -35.84 -16.82 -8.76
C GLY A 702 -34.50 -17.31 -8.22
N LYS A 703 -34.39 -18.57 -7.75
CA LYS A 703 -33.11 -19.15 -7.29
C LYS A 703 -32.25 -19.61 -8.46
N VAL A 704 -30.93 -19.62 -8.29
CA VAL A 704 -30.01 -20.20 -9.28
C VAL A 704 -29.59 -21.59 -8.83
N LEU A 705 -29.92 -22.60 -9.62
CA LEU A 705 -29.43 -23.97 -9.45
C LEU A 705 -28.05 -24.10 -10.08
N VAL A 706 -27.09 -24.65 -9.34
CA VAL A 706 -25.74 -24.99 -9.79
C VAL A 706 -25.50 -26.47 -9.51
N ALA A 707 -25.06 -27.24 -10.52
CA ALA A 707 -24.88 -28.69 -10.36
C ALA A 707 -23.62 -29.22 -11.06
N GLY A 708 -23.08 -30.33 -10.52
CA GLY A 708 -21.94 -31.04 -11.07
C GLY A 708 -20.66 -30.20 -11.14
N GLY A 709 -19.87 -30.44 -12.20
CA GLY A 709 -18.53 -29.86 -12.39
C GLY A 709 -17.42 -30.71 -11.79
N ARG A 710 -16.24 -30.12 -11.59
CA ARG A 710 -15.10 -30.70 -10.85
C ARG A 710 -14.82 -29.91 -9.59
N ALA A 711 -14.23 -30.56 -8.59
CA ALA A 711 -13.86 -29.95 -7.31
C ALA A 711 -12.83 -28.80 -7.41
N GLY A 712 -12.10 -28.70 -8.53
CA GLY A 712 -11.16 -27.60 -8.81
C GLY A 712 -10.57 -27.70 -10.22
N GLU A 713 -9.75 -26.73 -10.63
CA GLU A 713 -9.19 -26.66 -12.00
C GLU A 713 -8.25 -27.84 -12.31
N PHE A 714 -7.45 -28.28 -11.33
CA PHE A 714 -6.50 -29.39 -11.46
C PHE A 714 -7.00 -30.70 -10.83
N GLY A 715 -8.26 -30.74 -10.36
CA GLY A 715 -8.84 -31.91 -9.70
C GLY A 715 -9.43 -32.94 -10.66
N SER A 716 -9.26 -34.23 -10.37
CA SER A 716 -9.98 -35.34 -11.02
C SER A 716 -11.46 -35.40 -10.63
N ASP A 717 -11.75 -34.99 -9.40
CA ASP A 717 -12.97 -35.36 -8.72
C ASP A 717 -14.19 -34.65 -9.31
N THR A 718 -14.95 -35.43 -10.05
CA THR A 718 -16.14 -35.00 -10.76
C THR A 718 -17.34 -35.11 -9.83
N LEU A 719 -18.15 -34.04 -9.77
CA LEU A 719 -19.14 -33.84 -8.73
C LEU A 719 -20.53 -34.35 -9.16
N ALA A 720 -21.25 -34.90 -8.18
CA ALA A 720 -22.68 -35.20 -8.26
C ALA A 720 -23.54 -34.21 -7.44
N SER A 721 -22.96 -33.48 -6.48
CA SER A 721 -23.71 -32.55 -5.64
C SER A 721 -24.27 -31.37 -6.45
N ALA A 722 -25.38 -30.82 -5.98
CA ALA A 722 -26.01 -29.62 -6.53
C ALA A 722 -26.45 -28.67 -5.40
N GLU A 723 -26.50 -27.38 -5.70
CA GLU A 723 -26.74 -26.29 -4.76
C GLU A 723 -27.66 -25.24 -5.36
N LEU A 724 -28.39 -24.53 -4.49
CA LEU A 724 -29.27 -23.41 -4.83
C LEU A 724 -28.70 -22.13 -4.21
N TYR A 725 -28.49 -21.10 -5.03
CA TYR A 725 -28.29 -19.74 -4.56
C TYR A 725 -29.63 -19.02 -4.43
N ASP A 726 -29.87 -18.39 -3.28
CA ASP A 726 -31.01 -17.53 -3.02
C ASP A 726 -30.59 -16.04 -3.13
N PRO A 727 -31.04 -15.30 -4.15
CA PRO A 727 -30.65 -13.90 -4.35
C PRO A 727 -31.32 -12.92 -3.37
N ALA A 728 -32.32 -13.35 -2.60
CA ALA A 728 -33.01 -12.51 -1.61
C ALA A 728 -32.30 -12.57 -0.24
N THR A 729 -31.78 -13.73 0.16
CA THR A 729 -30.98 -13.89 1.39
C THR A 729 -29.47 -13.81 1.16
N ASN A 730 -29.00 -13.89 -0.09
CA ASN A 730 -27.59 -13.98 -0.49
C ASN A 730 -26.87 -15.25 0.02
N THR A 731 -27.60 -16.36 0.20
CA THR A 731 -27.08 -17.62 0.77
C THR A 731 -27.14 -18.78 -0.21
N TRP A 732 -26.22 -19.73 -0.09
CA TRP A 732 -26.27 -21.03 -0.78
C TRP A 732 -26.80 -22.13 0.14
N SER A 733 -27.56 -23.07 -0.42
CA SER A 733 -27.99 -24.29 0.27
C SER A 733 -27.92 -25.50 -0.66
N TYR A 734 -27.50 -26.66 -0.14
CA TYR A 734 -27.58 -27.92 -0.89
C TYR A 734 -29.02 -28.26 -1.30
N THR A 735 -29.14 -28.94 -2.45
CA THR A 735 -30.35 -29.65 -2.90
C THR A 735 -29.97 -31.12 -3.17
N GLY A 736 -30.91 -31.96 -3.60
CA GLY A 736 -30.60 -33.33 -4.02
C GLY A 736 -29.50 -33.39 -5.09
N SER A 737 -28.70 -34.46 -5.06
CA SER A 737 -27.59 -34.71 -5.97
C SER A 737 -28.03 -35.41 -7.27
N LEU A 738 -27.25 -35.21 -8.32
CA LEU A 738 -27.27 -35.99 -9.57
C LEU A 738 -27.03 -37.48 -9.26
N ASN A 739 -27.64 -38.36 -10.04
CA ASN A 739 -27.42 -39.81 -10.00
C ASN A 739 -26.09 -40.19 -10.69
N THR A 740 -25.68 -39.43 -11.72
CA THR A 740 -24.36 -39.56 -12.36
C THR A 740 -23.55 -38.28 -12.14
N ALA A 741 -22.37 -38.40 -11.51
CA ALA A 741 -21.41 -37.30 -11.41
C ALA A 741 -20.93 -36.87 -12.81
N ARG A 742 -20.89 -35.56 -13.10
CA ARG A 742 -20.63 -35.05 -14.46
C ARG A 742 -20.03 -33.63 -14.51
N ALA A 743 -18.98 -33.45 -15.30
CA ALA A 743 -18.42 -32.14 -15.69
C ALA A 743 -18.65 -31.88 -17.19
N TYR A 744 -18.54 -30.64 -17.68
CA TYR A 744 -18.75 -30.30 -19.10
C TYR A 744 -20.10 -30.79 -19.70
N HIS A 745 -21.11 -30.98 -18.84
CA HIS A 745 -22.48 -31.29 -19.21
C HIS A 745 -23.22 -30.02 -19.64
N THR A 746 -24.48 -30.14 -20.05
CA THR A 746 -25.38 -28.99 -20.22
C THR A 746 -26.63 -29.16 -19.37
N MET A 747 -27.14 -28.05 -18.84
CA MET A 747 -28.46 -27.97 -18.18
C MET A 747 -29.39 -27.06 -18.97
N THR A 748 -30.66 -27.43 -19.08
CA THR A 748 -31.67 -26.70 -19.85
C THR A 748 -32.98 -26.64 -19.06
N LEU A 749 -33.44 -25.43 -18.77
CA LEU A 749 -34.78 -25.21 -18.20
C LEU A 749 -35.84 -25.60 -19.23
N LEU A 750 -36.83 -26.39 -18.82
CA LEU A 750 -37.93 -26.85 -19.65
C LEU A 750 -39.19 -25.99 -19.43
N PRO A 751 -40.18 -26.02 -20.35
CA PRO A 751 -41.43 -25.25 -20.21
C PRO A 751 -42.30 -25.62 -19.00
N ASP A 752 -42.09 -26.78 -18.38
CA ASP A 752 -42.76 -27.20 -17.13
C ASP A 752 -42.03 -26.72 -15.85
N GLY A 753 -40.92 -26.01 -16.00
CA GLY A 753 -40.08 -25.51 -14.92
C GLY A 753 -39.02 -26.49 -14.41
N LYS A 754 -38.97 -27.74 -14.91
CA LYS A 754 -37.90 -28.70 -14.55
C LYS A 754 -36.61 -28.39 -15.31
N VAL A 755 -35.48 -28.90 -14.82
CA VAL A 755 -34.18 -28.71 -15.49
C VAL A 755 -33.63 -30.05 -15.96
N LEU A 756 -33.51 -30.19 -17.28
CA LEU A 756 -32.86 -31.34 -17.93
C LEU A 756 -31.35 -31.17 -17.90
N VAL A 757 -30.62 -32.15 -17.37
CA VAL A 757 -29.16 -32.25 -17.54
C VAL A 757 -28.82 -33.35 -18.54
N THR A 758 -27.84 -33.10 -19.42
CA THR A 758 -27.46 -34.05 -20.49
C THR A 758 -25.95 -34.21 -20.59
N GLY A 759 -25.50 -35.47 -20.74
CA GLY A 759 -24.10 -35.81 -21.03
C GLY A 759 -23.09 -35.27 -20.02
N GLY A 760 -21.95 -34.82 -20.54
CA GLY A 760 -20.75 -34.46 -19.78
C GLY A 760 -19.70 -35.57 -19.78
N SER A 761 -18.61 -35.34 -19.07
CA SER A 761 -17.57 -36.34 -18.80
C SER A 761 -17.61 -36.80 -17.35
N ASP A 762 -17.22 -38.05 -17.13
CA ASP A 762 -16.88 -38.58 -15.81
C ASP A 762 -15.44 -38.21 -15.39
N ALA A 763 -14.99 -38.73 -14.25
CA ALA A 763 -13.65 -38.50 -13.68
C ALA A 763 -12.50 -39.18 -14.45
N SER A 764 -12.80 -40.03 -15.43
CA SER A 764 -11.84 -40.65 -16.36
C SER A 764 -11.89 -40.00 -17.76
N ASP A 765 -12.53 -38.83 -17.87
CA ASP A 765 -12.88 -38.16 -19.13
C ASP A 765 -13.77 -39.01 -20.08
N GLY A 766 -14.47 -40.02 -19.55
CA GLY A 766 -15.42 -40.85 -20.29
C GLY A 766 -16.69 -40.09 -20.64
N PHE A 767 -17.15 -40.20 -21.89
CA PHE A 767 -18.33 -39.48 -22.38
C PHE A 767 -19.65 -40.11 -21.90
N ILE A 768 -20.46 -39.34 -21.18
CA ILE A 768 -21.71 -39.80 -20.57
C ILE A 768 -22.86 -39.75 -21.58
N THR A 769 -23.69 -40.80 -21.60
CA THR A 769 -24.96 -40.90 -22.38
C THR A 769 -26.20 -40.57 -21.56
N SER A 770 -26.15 -40.70 -20.23
CA SER A 770 -27.31 -40.50 -19.35
C SER A 770 -27.75 -39.04 -19.28
N ALA A 771 -29.05 -38.84 -19.11
CA ALA A 771 -29.69 -37.57 -18.83
C ALA A 771 -30.61 -37.70 -17.61
N GLU A 772 -30.85 -36.59 -16.91
CA GLU A 772 -31.64 -36.55 -15.67
C GLU A 772 -32.51 -35.28 -15.63
N LEU A 773 -33.63 -35.31 -14.91
CA LEU A 773 -34.49 -34.16 -14.64
C LEU A 773 -34.41 -33.76 -13.17
N TYR A 774 -34.08 -32.50 -12.90
CA TYR A 774 -34.27 -31.86 -11.61
C TYR A 774 -35.69 -31.29 -11.48
N ASP A 775 -36.33 -31.50 -10.34
CA ASP A 775 -37.62 -30.93 -10.00
C ASP A 775 -37.50 -29.85 -8.89
N PRO A 776 -37.63 -28.54 -9.21
CA PRO A 776 -37.56 -27.48 -8.21
C PRO A 776 -38.59 -27.53 -7.10
N ALA A 777 -39.70 -28.27 -7.26
CA ALA A 777 -40.73 -28.39 -6.23
C ALA A 777 -40.39 -29.43 -5.14
N THR A 778 -39.48 -30.37 -5.43
CA THR A 778 -39.07 -31.43 -4.50
C THR A 778 -37.56 -31.44 -4.19
N GLY A 779 -36.76 -30.74 -5.00
CA GLY A 779 -35.30 -30.73 -4.92
C GLY A 779 -34.62 -32.02 -5.39
N MET A 780 -35.36 -32.94 -6.03
CA MET A 780 -34.89 -34.28 -6.42
C MET A 780 -34.45 -34.34 -7.89
N TRP A 781 -33.54 -35.27 -8.19
CA TRP A 781 -33.16 -35.65 -9.56
C TRP A 781 -33.71 -37.01 -9.92
N THR A 782 -34.26 -37.15 -11.13
CA THR A 782 -34.79 -38.41 -11.68
C THR A 782 -34.13 -38.74 -13.01
N THR A 783 -33.65 -39.97 -13.17
CA THR A 783 -33.07 -40.44 -14.44
C THR A 783 -34.12 -40.50 -15.54
N VAL A 784 -33.81 -39.95 -16.71
CA VAL A 784 -34.65 -40.03 -17.92
C VAL A 784 -34.01 -40.94 -18.96
N ALA A 785 -34.62 -41.05 -20.16
CA ALA A 785 -34.01 -41.79 -21.26
C ALA A 785 -32.59 -41.27 -21.57
N SER A 786 -31.67 -42.17 -21.91
CA SER A 786 -30.31 -41.82 -22.33
C SER A 786 -30.25 -41.43 -23.80
N MET A 787 -29.30 -40.56 -24.14
CA MET A 787 -28.90 -40.28 -25.52
C MET A 787 -28.31 -41.53 -26.18
N GLY A 788 -28.41 -41.63 -27.51
CA GLY A 788 -27.74 -42.67 -28.30
C GLY A 788 -26.23 -42.47 -28.38
N THR A 789 -25.75 -41.23 -28.23
CA THR A 789 -24.32 -40.87 -28.30
C THR A 789 -23.82 -40.28 -26.99
N GLY A 790 -22.66 -40.72 -26.49
CA GLY A 790 -21.99 -40.09 -25.35
C GLY A 790 -21.32 -38.78 -25.77
N ARG A 791 -21.53 -37.70 -25.00
CA ARG A 791 -21.11 -36.32 -25.38
C ARG A 791 -20.64 -35.52 -24.18
N ALA A 792 -19.61 -34.69 -24.36
CA ALA A 792 -19.19 -33.67 -23.40
C ALA A 792 -18.75 -32.40 -24.13
N SER A 793 -18.94 -31.23 -23.51
CA SER A 793 -18.69 -29.93 -24.18
C SER A 793 -19.50 -29.74 -25.48
N HIS A 794 -20.68 -30.39 -25.53
CA HIS A 794 -21.74 -30.17 -26.49
C HIS A 794 -22.56 -28.92 -26.11
N THR A 795 -23.49 -28.54 -26.98
CA THR A 795 -24.52 -27.53 -26.67
C THR A 795 -25.87 -28.18 -26.49
N ALA A 796 -26.72 -27.59 -25.65
CA ALA A 796 -28.14 -27.90 -25.56
C ALA A 796 -28.98 -26.63 -25.76
N THR A 797 -30.04 -26.71 -26.57
CA THR A 797 -30.90 -25.57 -26.90
C THR A 797 -32.36 -25.99 -26.83
N LEU A 798 -33.14 -25.34 -25.96
CA LEU A 798 -34.60 -25.47 -25.96
C LEU A 798 -35.15 -24.84 -27.25
N LEU A 799 -36.00 -25.58 -27.96
CA LEU A 799 -36.60 -25.16 -29.22
C LEU A 799 -38.03 -24.62 -29.00
N PRO A 800 -38.59 -23.80 -29.91
CA PRO A 800 -39.96 -23.27 -29.78
C PRO A 800 -41.06 -24.34 -29.72
N ASN A 801 -40.77 -25.58 -30.11
CA ASN A 801 -41.67 -26.73 -30.03
C ASN A 801 -41.54 -27.53 -28.70
N GLY A 802 -40.78 -27.03 -27.72
CA GLY A 802 -40.58 -27.64 -26.41
C GLY A 802 -39.55 -28.78 -26.35
N LYS A 803 -39.00 -29.23 -27.49
CA LYS A 803 -37.91 -30.21 -27.55
C LYS A 803 -36.56 -29.55 -27.23
N VAL A 804 -35.58 -30.34 -26.80
CA VAL A 804 -34.20 -29.85 -26.61
C VAL A 804 -33.28 -30.46 -27.66
N LEU A 805 -32.62 -29.61 -28.47
CA LEU A 805 -31.56 -30.00 -29.39
C LEU A 805 -30.25 -30.16 -28.63
N VAL A 806 -29.62 -31.32 -28.69
CA VAL A 806 -28.24 -31.58 -28.24
C VAL A 806 -27.33 -31.82 -29.44
N ALA A 807 -26.26 -31.05 -29.57
CA ALA A 807 -25.38 -31.08 -30.75
C ALA A 807 -23.88 -31.15 -30.42
N GLY A 808 -23.17 -32.03 -31.14
CA GLY A 808 -21.70 -32.17 -31.08
C GLY A 808 -21.16 -32.87 -29.83
N GLY A 809 -19.91 -32.57 -29.47
CA GLY A 809 -19.29 -32.96 -28.19
C GLY A 809 -18.79 -34.41 -28.08
N SER A 810 -18.92 -35.25 -29.10
CA SER A 810 -18.51 -36.66 -29.01
C SER A 810 -17.10 -36.91 -29.53
N GLY A 811 -16.10 -36.82 -28.63
CA GLY A 811 -14.76 -37.37 -28.86
C GLY A 811 -13.99 -36.85 -30.08
N ILE A 812 -13.43 -37.80 -30.84
CA ILE A 812 -12.50 -37.60 -31.97
C ILE A 812 -13.06 -38.11 -33.31
N ASP A 813 -14.20 -38.80 -33.27
CA ASP A 813 -14.86 -39.35 -34.44
C ASP A 813 -15.66 -38.26 -35.15
N VAL A 814 -15.44 -38.10 -36.46
CA VAL A 814 -16.06 -37.02 -37.25
C VAL A 814 -17.58 -37.13 -37.29
N ALA A 815 -18.14 -38.34 -37.42
CA ALA A 815 -19.58 -38.53 -37.52
C ALA A 815 -20.27 -38.30 -36.17
N LEU A 816 -19.73 -38.86 -35.10
CA LEU A 816 -20.28 -38.68 -33.75
C LEU A 816 -20.12 -37.23 -33.27
N SER A 817 -18.97 -36.59 -33.51
CA SER A 817 -18.69 -35.20 -33.11
C SER A 817 -19.43 -34.15 -33.97
N ALA A 818 -19.99 -34.55 -35.12
CA ALA A 818 -20.92 -33.74 -35.91
C ALA A 818 -22.40 -34.02 -35.62
N SER A 819 -22.74 -35.19 -35.06
CA SER A 819 -24.12 -35.62 -34.84
C SER A 819 -24.90 -34.77 -33.84
N ALA A 820 -26.23 -34.77 -33.99
CA ALA A 820 -27.16 -34.12 -33.06
C ALA A 820 -28.41 -34.99 -32.79
N GLU A 821 -29.02 -34.80 -31.62
CA GLU A 821 -30.17 -35.54 -31.12
C GLU A 821 -31.20 -34.57 -30.50
N LEU A 822 -32.48 -34.93 -30.56
CA LEU A 822 -33.61 -34.20 -29.98
C LEU A 822 -34.16 -34.97 -28.78
N TYR A 823 -34.26 -34.34 -27.61
CA TYR A 823 -35.05 -34.82 -26.49
C TYR A 823 -36.49 -34.32 -26.59
N ASP A 824 -37.45 -35.21 -26.38
CA ASP A 824 -38.85 -34.87 -26.18
C ASP A 824 -39.22 -35.05 -24.69
N PRO A 825 -39.52 -33.96 -23.95
CA PRO A 825 -39.89 -34.04 -22.54
C PRO A 825 -41.32 -34.57 -22.32
N ALA A 826 -42.21 -34.51 -23.31
CA ALA A 826 -43.58 -34.99 -23.18
C ALA A 826 -43.68 -36.52 -23.32
N THR A 827 -42.78 -37.13 -24.10
CA THR A 827 -42.70 -38.60 -24.24
C THR A 827 -41.52 -39.24 -23.52
N ASN A 828 -40.57 -38.46 -22.98
CA ASN A 828 -39.32 -38.94 -22.40
C ASN A 828 -38.52 -39.83 -23.36
N THR A 829 -38.25 -39.32 -24.57
CA THR A 829 -37.55 -40.06 -25.63
C THR A 829 -36.53 -39.20 -26.37
N TRP A 830 -35.46 -39.84 -26.83
CA TRP A 830 -34.48 -39.24 -27.75
C TRP A 830 -34.71 -39.70 -29.19
N ALA A 831 -34.45 -38.82 -30.15
CA ALA A 831 -34.42 -39.13 -31.57
C ALA A 831 -33.22 -38.44 -32.23
N ALA A 832 -32.49 -39.16 -33.09
CA ALA A 832 -31.44 -38.55 -33.93
C ALA A 832 -32.06 -37.55 -34.93
N THR A 833 -31.36 -36.45 -35.19
CA THR A 833 -31.72 -35.48 -36.23
C THR A 833 -30.57 -35.37 -37.24
N GLY A 834 -30.58 -34.36 -38.13
CA GLY A 834 -29.44 -34.13 -39.02
C GLY A 834 -28.13 -33.88 -38.24
N SER A 835 -26.99 -34.11 -38.89
CA SER A 835 -25.67 -33.73 -38.36
C SER A 835 -25.23 -32.35 -38.82
N MET A 836 -24.48 -31.65 -37.98
CA MET A 836 -23.75 -30.42 -38.33
C MET A 836 -22.81 -30.67 -39.52
N LEU A 837 -22.45 -29.61 -40.26
CA LEU A 837 -21.59 -29.73 -41.44
C LEU A 837 -20.11 -29.73 -41.08
N SER A 838 -19.75 -29.39 -39.84
CA SER A 838 -18.41 -29.56 -39.27
C SER A 838 -18.48 -30.25 -37.90
N PRO A 839 -17.59 -31.23 -37.60
CA PRO A 839 -17.51 -31.87 -36.28
C PRO A 839 -16.97 -30.88 -35.26
N ARG A 840 -17.58 -30.76 -34.07
CA ARG A 840 -17.21 -29.71 -33.11
C ARG A 840 -17.58 -30.00 -31.65
N ARG A 841 -16.74 -29.47 -30.76
CA ARG A 841 -16.97 -29.30 -29.32
C ARG A 841 -16.51 -27.91 -28.87
N PHE A 842 -16.99 -27.43 -27.72
CA PHE A 842 -16.77 -26.06 -27.24
C PHE A 842 -17.18 -24.96 -28.25
N HIS A 843 -18.16 -25.27 -29.10
CA HIS A 843 -18.88 -24.32 -29.94
C HIS A 843 -20.02 -23.67 -29.15
N THR A 844 -20.62 -22.63 -29.72
CA THR A 844 -21.82 -21.98 -29.17
C THR A 844 -23.04 -22.32 -30.02
N ALA A 845 -24.23 -22.39 -29.40
CA ALA A 845 -25.51 -22.55 -30.07
C ALA A 845 -26.51 -21.52 -29.55
N ASN A 846 -27.15 -20.77 -30.45
CA ASN A 846 -28.08 -19.69 -30.10
C ASN A 846 -29.41 -19.93 -30.83
N LEU A 847 -30.52 -19.95 -30.09
CA LEU A 847 -31.85 -19.88 -30.71
C LEU A 847 -32.05 -18.47 -31.27
N LEU A 848 -32.50 -18.39 -32.52
CA LEU A 848 -32.72 -17.15 -33.25
C LEU A 848 -34.20 -16.73 -33.18
N PRO A 849 -34.54 -15.44 -33.45
CA PRO A 849 -35.92 -14.97 -33.41
C PRO A 849 -36.88 -15.68 -34.40
N ASP A 850 -36.34 -16.24 -35.48
CA ASP A 850 -37.09 -17.04 -36.48
C ASP A 850 -37.27 -18.52 -36.08
N GLY A 851 -36.74 -18.93 -34.93
CA GLY A 851 -36.81 -20.30 -34.41
C GLY A 851 -35.70 -21.24 -34.89
N ARG A 852 -34.80 -20.82 -35.79
CA ARG A 852 -33.60 -21.60 -36.17
C ARG A 852 -32.55 -21.54 -35.06
N VAL A 853 -31.58 -22.46 -35.09
CA VAL A 853 -30.45 -22.44 -34.14
C VAL A 853 -29.14 -22.19 -34.88
N LEU A 854 -28.47 -21.08 -34.57
CA LEU A 854 -27.13 -20.76 -35.07
C LEU A 854 -26.06 -21.46 -34.22
N VAL A 855 -25.31 -22.37 -34.84
CA VAL A 855 -24.13 -23.00 -34.27
C VAL A 855 -22.86 -22.42 -34.88
N ALA A 856 -21.92 -21.97 -34.04
CA ALA A 856 -20.75 -21.22 -34.48
C ALA A 856 -19.46 -21.63 -33.75
N GLY A 857 -18.35 -21.62 -34.49
CA GLY A 857 -17.01 -21.90 -33.99
C GLY A 857 -16.83 -23.30 -33.40
N GLY A 858 -15.97 -23.41 -32.39
CA GLY A 858 -15.61 -24.68 -31.75
C GLY A 858 -14.32 -25.28 -32.29
N TYR A 859 -13.96 -26.44 -31.72
CA TYR A 859 -12.72 -27.16 -32.02
C TYR A 859 -12.98 -28.64 -32.28
N HIS A 860 -12.20 -29.23 -33.19
CA HIS A 860 -12.08 -30.68 -33.33
C HIS A 860 -10.66 -31.08 -33.77
N GLN A 861 -10.15 -32.21 -33.30
CA GLN A 861 -8.73 -32.56 -33.45
C GLN A 861 -8.25 -32.71 -34.90
N LEU A 862 -9.16 -33.09 -35.83
CA LEU A 862 -8.84 -33.26 -37.25
C LEU A 862 -9.02 -31.99 -38.10
N THR A 863 -9.75 -30.98 -37.61
CA THR A 863 -10.08 -29.75 -38.36
C THR A 863 -9.58 -28.47 -37.70
N GLY A 864 -9.01 -28.56 -36.49
CA GLY A 864 -8.47 -27.42 -35.75
C GLY A 864 -9.55 -26.60 -35.03
N ILE A 865 -9.23 -25.33 -34.79
CA ILE A 865 -10.18 -24.29 -34.37
C ILE A 865 -10.95 -23.83 -35.61
N GLN A 866 -12.25 -23.58 -35.49
CA GLN A 866 -13.14 -23.39 -36.65
C GLN A 866 -13.69 -21.97 -36.75
N THR A 867 -13.82 -21.50 -37.98
CA THR A 867 -14.67 -20.37 -38.38
C THR A 867 -16.04 -20.82 -38.89
N ALA A 868 -16.25 -22.12 -39.12
CA ALA A 868 -17.48 -22.64 -39.70
C ALA A 868 -18.71 -22.32 -38.82
N SER A 869 -19.80 -21.85 -39.43
CA SER A 869 -21.10 -21.72 -38.77
C SER A 869 -22.20 -22.41 -39.58
N ASP A 870 -23.08 -23.11 -38.87
CA ASP A 870 -24.19 -23.89 -39.41
C ASP A 870 -25.51 -23.41 -38.78
N LEU A 871 -26.58 -23.38 -39.56
CA LEU A 871 -27.95 -23.13 -39.09
C LEU A 871 -28.73 -24.44 -39.04
N TYR A 872 -29.34 -24.75 -37.90
CA TYR A 872 -30.32 -25.84 -37.77
C TYR A 872 -31.74 -25.31 -37.93
N ASP A 873 -32.56 -26.02 -38.70
CA ASP A 873 -34.00 -25.78 -38.84
C ASP A 873 -34.80 -26.87 -38.07
N PRO A 874 -35.45 -26.53 -36.94
CA PRO A 874 -36.31 -27.45 -36.19
C PRO A 874 -37.54 -27.99 -36.95
N ALA A 875 -37.99 -27.33 -38.02
CA ALA A 875 -39.16 -27.78 -38.78
C ALA A 875 -38.81 -28.91 -39.77
N THR A 876 -37.59 -28.95 -40.30
CA THR A 876 -37.13 -30.02 -41.22
C THR A 876 -36.04 -30.93 -40.65
N GLY A 877 -35.44 -30.59 -39.51
CA GLY A 877 -34.34 -31.33 -38.90
C GLY A 877 -33.01 -31.25 -39.67
N LYS A 878 -32.88 -30.27 -40.56
CA LYS A 878 -31.73 -30.09 -41.46
C LYS A 878 -30.74 -29.06 -40.93
N TRP A 879 -29.50 -29.20 -41.36
CA TRP A 879 -28.45 -28.19 -41.19
C TRP A 879 -28.10 -27.57 -42.54
N THR A 880 -27.93 -26.25 -42.58
CA THR A 880 -27.42 -25.51 -43.72
C THR A 880 -26.19 -24.70 -43.32
N LYS A 881 -25.24 -24.56 -44.25
CA LYS A 881 -24.06 -23.70 -44.03
C LYS A 881 -24.51 -22.24 -44.04
N THR A 882 -23.98 -21.41 -43.15
CA THR A 882 -24.09 -19.95 -43.23
C THR A 882 -22.70 -19.30 -43.34
N ALA A 883 -22.62 -17.97 -43.22
CA ALA A 883 -21.37 -17.23 -43.23
C ALA A 883 -20.36 -17.80 -42.21
N ALA A 884 -19.08 -17.84 -42.60
CA ALA A 884 -18.02 -18.18 -41.66
C ALA A 884 -17.72 -16.98 -40.75
N MET A 885 -17.30 -17.26 -39.52
CA MET A 885 -16.75 -16.28 -38.59
C MET A 885 -15.47 -15.67 -39.19
N ASN A 886 -15.21 -14.40 -38.90
CA ASN A 886 -14.01 -13.70 -39.31
C ASN A 886 -12.78 -14.22 -38.57
N VAL A 887 -12.96 -14.72 -37.34
CA VAL A 887 -11.89 -15.27 -36.49
C VAL A 887 -12.24 -16.70 -36.08
N ASP A 888 -11.25 -17.58 -36.09
CA ASP A 888 -11.38 -18.95 -35.59
C ASP A 888 -11.45 -18.94 -34.07
N ARG A 889 -12.53 -19.48 -33.47
CA ARG A 889 -12.68 -19.43 -32.00
C ARG A 889 -13.38 -20.66 -31.41
N TYR A 890 -12.88 -21.13 -30.26
CA TYR A 890 -13.54 -22.15 -29.41
C TYR A 890 -13.42 -21.77 -27.93
N LYS A 891 -14.32 -22.26 -27.07
CA LYS A 891 -14.49 -21.75 -25.69
C LYS A 891 -14.73 -20.23 -25.67
N HIS A 892 -15.27 -19.68 -26.76
CA HIS A 892 -15.82 -18.33 -26.86
C HIS A 892 -17.24 -18.30 -26.28
N THR A 893 -17.74 -17.10 -26.01
CA THR A 893 -19.14 -16.89 -25.64
C THR A 893 -19.92 -16.39 -26.86
N ALA A 894 -21.22 -16.69 -26.91
CA ALA A 894 -22.15 -16.07 -27.84
C ALA A 894 -23.39 -15.60 -27.08
N THR A 895 -24.00 -14.50 -27.53
CA THR A 895 -25.12 -13.86 -26.84
C THR A 895 -26.08 -13.27 -27.88
N LEU A 896 -27.31 -13.79 -27.93
CA LEU A 896 -28.41 -13.15 -28.65
C LEU A 896 -28.70 -11.79 -28.03
N LEU A 897 -28.83 -10.76 -28.87
CA LEU A 897 -29.08 -9.37 -28.49
C LEU A 897 -30.55 -8.98 -28.71
N ASN A 898 -30.99 -7.88 -28.08
CA ASN A 898 -32.37 -7.38 -28.17
C ASN A 898 -32.83 -7.00 -29.59
N ASN A 899 -31.89 -6.80 -30.52
CA ASN A 899 -32.16 -6.53 -31.95
C ASN A 899 -32.13 -7.81 -32.81
N GLY A 900 -32.00 -9.00 -32.22
CA GLY A 900 -32.01 -10.29 -32.94
C GLY A 900 -30.65 -10.76 -33.47
N THR A 901 -29.61 -9.92 -33.44
CA THR A 901 -28.25 -10.34 -33.83
C THR A 901 -27.55 -11.12 -32.72
N VAL A 902 -26.51 -11.90 -33.05
CA VAL A 902 -25.78 -12.74 -32.09
C VAL A 902 -24.34 -12.27 -31.97
N LEU A 903 -23.95 -11.69 -30.83
CA LEU A 903 -22.57 -11.30 -30.54
C LEU A 903 -21.74 -12.51 -30.09
N ALA A 904 -20.66 -12.82 -30.79
CA ALA A 904 -19.61 -13.76 -30.36
C ALA A 904 -18.38 -13.00 -29.84
N VAL A 905 -17.80 -13.46 -28.72
CA VAL A 905 -16.73 -12.76 -28.00
C VAL A 905 -15.60 -13.68 -27.57
N GLY A 906 -14.37 -13.30 -27.87
CA GLY A 906 -13.13 -13.91 -27.38
C GLY A 906 -13.03 -15.40 -27.71
N GLY A 907 -12.57 -16.17 -26.72
CA GLY A 907 -12.26 -17.59 -26.82
C GLY A 907 -10.81 -17.85 -27.19
N VAL A 908 -10.46 -19.13 -27.33
CA VAL A 908 -9.15 -19.55 -27.86
C VAL A 908 -9.19 -19.48 -29.38
N SER A 909 -8.26 -18.72 -29.94
CA SER A 909 -8.09 -18.43 -31.37
C SER A 909 -6.61 -18.50 -31.74
N ASN A 910 -6.29 -18.82 -33.00
CA ASN A 910 -4.94 -18.68 -33.56
C ASN A 910 -4.63 -17.25 -34.05
N HIS A 911 -5.63 -16.36 -34.15
CA HIS A 911 -5.47 -15.01 -34.71
C HIS A 911 -5.74 -13.90 -33.67
N ASP A 912 -6.91 -13.85 -33.04
CA ASP A 912 -7.25 -12.79 -32.06
C ASP A 912 -8.24 -13.29 -30.98
N GLN A 913 -7.75 -13.36 -29.73
CA GLN A 913 -8.50 -13.79 -28.54
C GLN A 913 -9.19 -12.64 -27.77
N ALA A 914 -8.98 -11.39 -28.20
CA ALA A 914 -9.70 -10.21 -27.75
C ALA A 914 -10.83 -9.80 -28.71
N SER A 915 -10.78 -10.27 -29.97
CA SER A 915 -11.80 -10.01 -30.99
C SER A 915 -13.22 -10.36 -30.58
N ALA A 916 -14.17 -9.58 -31.10
CA ALA A 916 -15.58 -9.91 -31.12
C ALA A 916 -16.19 -9.59 -32.50
N GLU A 917 -17.34 -10.20 -32.76
CA GLU A 917 -18.08 -10.08 -34.02
C GLU A 917 -19.55 -10.39 -33.77
N TYR A 918 -20.46 -9.73 -34.47
CA TYR A 918 -21.89 -10.04 -34.40
C TYR A 918 -22.36 -10.70 -35.70
N TYR A 919 -23.26 -11.67 -35.59
CA TYR A 919 -23.94 -12.30 -36.70
C TYR A 919 -25.26 -11.58 -36.97
N ASP A 920 -25.42 -11.04 -38.17
CA ASP A 920 -26.66 -10.43 -38.63
C ASP A 920 -27.49 -11.41 -39.48
N LEU A 921 -28.80 -11.36 -39.28
CA LEU A 921 -29.80 -12.16 -40.00
C LEU A 921 -30.48 -11.38 -41.13
N ASP A 922 -30.63 -10.06 -40.98
CA ASP A 922 -31.49 -9.25 -41.85
C ASP A 922 -30.78 -8.79 -43.14
N GLU A 923 -29.47 -9.05 -43.27
CA GLU A 923 -28.67 -8.83 -44.50
C GLU A 923 -28.39 -10.13 -45.32
N LEU A 924 -28.95 -11.29 -44.95
CA LEU A 924 -28.71 -12.61 -45.59
C LEU A 924 -29.57 -12.90 -46.85
#